data_AF-A0A2I8EY90-F1
#
_entry.id   AF-A0A2I8EY90-F1
#
_cell.length_a   1.000
_cell.length_b   1.000
_cell.length_c   1.000
_cell.angle_alpha   90.00
_cell.angle_beta   90.00
_cell.angle_gamma   90.00
#
_symmetry.space_group_name_H-M   'P 1'
#
loop_
_entity.id
_entity.type
_entity.pdbx_description
1 polymer ?
#
loop_
_entity_poly.entity_id
_entity_poly.type
_entity_poly.pdbx_seq_one_letter_code
_entity_poly.pdbx_strand_id
1 'polypeptide(L)'
;MSTVEVLAPLRLETRFVPPAQRTDGVAQWMLRLRVYPDEFSVPRIVAPPVKDELDRLAEAIGRMAGPTPLSEADAFGLFAGFVGAGRALALWRQHVITDSEGQLALDRTGETGHTSFRVYGAVGLPEQIDVWFVHADGTRQLAATLTPDRAAIVADLDLAQFTAGGLAGGTLPDTWWLSYPRAVKVGLGIDIDVGAVPPALDALVVLGIGETDAAELVDAHNASARMAVLAPGTPTNTVAGEPTTDFGEHAETLYPLLHVKAADQMSTESVLSGLTGRVAPAALPMLGGELDYYGPGSLAVQGFWPALWGRYLRDVTGAGETEIELARWAIRYLAVEGPRPAFRVGEQPYGLLPASAFANWIDEPGDALAAIESRIRSWALPWRRATASANRAARVQVNGQDSRGLLSVLGLHAPSRYWGVRATADLYQLQALRLSHGMPPLDHQWDDAAAGALRGVPSPLHPVGRAPGRGAIPGPPDDEQEKIELLKRLPTMDPELLFGLRAELGLVGHLMRETLIAGRAIVGDAFRRLQQGIPISLGQPLAWDDQAAYRDALFVGSDAAVQTLRTANDPAGRVLAQRFADVQEALEVIADLWDRMARPLFRAALAALDTAAFRVDPWLTGLAERRLQRLISVRAPFRLGVYGWVDAPAPFDAAPDGTLAPGPTVAGLLHAPSPAQAMTAALLRDAAVRHPGIDRWRLNLDSAKVRAAVALAERVRLGVHPYEALGLEVERIAGDWDVVRTLRETYPLAADQQQRRVCDGQKVLAAARDGTLAAGLPADLAARLAPLDEVLDTYADLLVADGVHALVTGHADLANAAMEAAAGLGAPPELRAIRTPREATTVRVSAWVLLPAAATPTGPDADPAAVADPTWDAALAPILGGTDDGASSASLTGGAYEGLPNTADADLRAAIAADLGARLVQLIGLAQSAHDALAALDPDAAGASQAVTDAAARWNVDLGATPPTSSADAGPGTAERRDAIVAALADRLQTAASLPPADVRRGLRTLAGRPELPVLPIVPRAVLPVLRLRPGLDREWLEIVAAVRPRLAALEARQLDAAQPAWPSAIAAPGGSTDPWHAAGPVVLAYGPGLSSFGSKVALAAIDGWSESVPSRRHTTTAAFGFNAPKSRAPQAVLVAVPPDLTQRLDNAGLLDVVLETREMAHARAPAQNSAGSMPHAMSTALVSARSPLSFLANWPA
;
A
#
# COMPACT_ATOMS: atom_id res chain seq x y z
N MET A 1 -36.89 -22.53 -4.97
CA MET A 1 -35.81 -22.70 -3.98
C MET A 1 -35.25 -21.31 -3.72
N SER A 2 -35.06 -20.93 -2.45
CA SER A 2 -34.44 -19.66 -2.09
C SER A 2 -32.97 -19.63 -2.54
N THR A 3 -32.56 -18.49 -3.05
CA THR A 3 -31.20 -18.20 -3.50
C THR A 3 -30.68 -16.99 -2.71
N VAL A 4 -29.37 -16.85 -2.59
CA VAL A 4 -28.74 -15.65 -2.04
C VAL A 4 -28.18 -14.85 -3.20
N GLU A 5 -28.56 -13.59 -3.32
CA GLU A 5 -28.07 -12.72 -4.41
C GLU A 5 -26.91 -11.86 -3.90
N VAL A 6 -25.71 -12.05 -4.45
CA VAL A 6 -24.50 -11.28 -4.14
C VAL A 6 -24.42 -10.10 -5.10
N LEU A 7 -24.76 -8.92 -4.60
CA LEU A 7 -24.87 -7.70 -5.40
C LEU A 7 -23.56 -6.94 -5.40
N ALA A 8 -22.93 -6.89 -6.57
CA ALA A 8 -21.76 -6.07 -6.81
C ALA A 8 -22.14 -4.58 -6.93
N PRO A 9 -21.39 -3.66 -6.32
CA PRO A 9 -21.68 -2.24 -6.41
C PRO A 9 -21.41 -1.68 -7.81
N LEU A 10 -22.24 -0.74 -8.24
CA LEU A 10 -22.14 -0.01 -9.50
C LEU A 10 -21.89 1.46 -9.23
N ARG A 11 -20.90 2.04 -9.90
CA ARG A 11 -20.77 3.50 -9.95
C ARG A 11 -21.74 4.07 -10.98
N LEU A 12 -22.47 5.10 -10.58
CA LEU A 12 -23.49 5.75 -11.42
C LEU A 12 -23.06 7.17 -11.75
N GLU A 13 -23.10 7.51 -13.02
CA GLU A 13 -22.91 8.89 -13.47
C GLU A 13 -24.19 9.41 -14.12
N THR A 14 -24.68 10.51 -13.57
CA THR A 14 -25.93 11.15 -13.99
C THR A 14 -25.67 12.54 -14.51
N ARG A 15 -26.26 12.89 -15.65
CA ARG A 15 -26.25 14.26 -16.18
C ARG A 15 -27.64 14.62 -16.69
N PHE A 16 -28.22 15.67 -16.11
CA PHE A 16 -29.42 16.29 -16.66
C PHE A 16 -29.04 17.19 -17.84
N VAL A 17 -29.72 17.02 -18.96
CA VAL A 17 -29.55 17.84 -20.16
C VAL A 17 -30.85 18.62 -20.39
N PRO A 18 -30.82 19.95 -20.36
CA PRO A 18 -32.00 20.76 -20.61
C PRO A 18 -32.43 20.64 -22.08
N PRO A 19 -33.72 20.84 -22.41
CA PRO A 19 -34.24 20.76 -23.77
C PRO A 19 -33.42 21.59 -24.78
N ALA A 20 -32.97 22.79 -24.38
CA ALA A 20 -32.19 23.70 -25.23
C ALA A 20 -30.79 23.19 -25.60
N GLN A 21 -30.24 22.21 -24.88
CA GLN A 21 -28.91 21.63 -25.13
C GLN A 21 -28.98 20.26 -25.80
N ARG A 22 -30.18 19.75 -26.11
CA ARG A 22 -30.35 18.45 -26.76
C ARG A 22 -30.07 18.55 -28.25
N THR A 23 -29.36 17.56 -28.78
CA THR A 23 -29.05 17.47 -30.21
C THR A 23 -30.14 16.78 -31.03
N ASP A 24 -31.12 16.14 -30.37
CA ASP A 24 -32.23 15.41 -31.00
C ASP A 24 -33.51 16.26 -31.21
N GLY A 25 -33.53 17.50 -30.71
CA GLY A 25 -34.64 18.44 -30.88
C GLY A 25 -35.88 18.15 -30.01
N VAL A 26 -35.82 17.20 -29.08
CA VAL A 26 -36.95 16.88 -28.19
C VAL A 26 -37.11 17.96 -27.11
N ALA A 27 -38.33 18.50 -26.96
CA ALA A 27 -38.66 19.57 -26.02
C ALA A 27 -38.87 19.07 -24.57
N GLN A 28 -38.03 18.15 -24.10
CA GLN A 28 -38.09 17.55 -22.76
C GLN A 28 -36.69 17.47 -22.15
N TRP A 29 -36.60 17.52 -20.82
CA TRP A 29 -35.36 17.23 -20.12
C TRP A 29 -34.97 15.76 -20.35
N MET A 30 -33.66 15.53 -20.42
CA MET A 30 -33.07 14.21 -20.56
C MET A 30 -32.20 13.92 -19.35
N LEU A 31 -32.31 12.74 -18.78
CA LEU A 31 -31.35 12.21 -17.84
C LEU A 31 -30.44 11.23 -18.57
N ARG A 32 -29.18 11.62 -18.74
CA ARG A 32 -28.11 10.74 -19.17
C ARG A 32 -27.61 9.95 -17.98
N LEU A 33 -27.76 8.62 -18.04
CA LEU A 33 -27.26 7.69 -17.03
C LEU A 33 -26.16 6.83 -17.64
N ARG A 34 -25.05 6.70 -16.93
CA ARG A 34 -23.99 5.75 -17.23
C ARG A 34 -23.71 4.88 -16.02
N VAL A 35 -23.65 3.59 -16.25
CA VAL A 35 -23.39 2.55 -15.25
C VAL A 35 -21.97 2.05 -15.45
N TYR A 36 -21.21 2.01 -14.36
CA TYR A 36 -19.86 1.50 -14.34
C TYR A 36 -19.79 0.28 -13.43
N PRO A 37 -19.48 -0.91 -13.97
CA PRO A 37 -19.10 -2.04 -13.13
C PRO A 37 -17.83 -1.67 -12.35
N ASP A 38 -17.84 -1.93 -11.05
CA ASP A 38 -16.68 -1.71 -10.19
C ASP A 38 -15.68 -2.90 -10.29
N GLU A 39 -14.48 -2.76 -9.70
CA GLU A 39 -13.40 -3.79 -9.78
C GLU A 39 -13.90 -5.18 -9.36
N PHE A 40 -14.78 -5.28 -8.35
CA PHE A 40 -15.37 -6.55 -7.94
C PHE A 40 -16.10 -7.27 -9.08
N SER A 41 -16.80 -6.56 -9.96
CA SER A 41 -17.58 -7.16 -11.06
C SER A 41 -16.72 -7.68 -12.22
N VAL A 42 -15.43 -7.33 -12.27
CA VAL A 42 -14.54 -7.64 -13.40
C VAL A 42 -13.54 -8.72 -12.97
N PRO A 43 -13.75 -10.00 -13.32
CA PRO A 43 -12.82 -11.06 -12.92
C PRO A 43 -11.47 -10.87 -13.61
N ARG A 44 -10.40 -11.11 -12.86
CA ARG A 44 -9.06 -11.26 -13.42
C ARG A 44 -8.78 -12.71 -13.70
N ILE A 45 -8.45 -13.00 -14.96
CA ILE A 45 -8.03 -14.33 -15.36
C ILE A 45 -6.57 -14.48 -14.96
N VAL A 46 -6.31 -15.47 -14.10
CA VAL A 46 -4.94 -15.89 -13.78
C VAL A 46 -4.34 -16.55 -15.01
N ALA A 47 -3.25 -15.99 -15.52
CA ALA A 47 -2.54 -16.58 -16.65
C ALA A 47 -2.03 -17.99 -16.26
N PRO A 48 -2.08 -18.98 -17.17
CA PRO A 48 -1.37 -20.24 -16.95
C PRO A 48 0.13 -19.97 -16.73
N PRO A 49 0.84 -20.81 -15.99
CA PRO A 49 2.28 -20.64 -15.77
C PRO A 49 3.04 -20.77 -17.10
N VAL A 50 3.89 -19.81 -17.41
CA VAL A 50 4.80 -19.93 -18.56
C VAL A 50 6.09 -20.62 -18.16
N LYS A 51 6.75 -21.25 -19.13
CA LYS A 51 8.04 -21.93 -18.93
C LYS A 51 9.05 -21.10 -18.14
N ASP A 52 9.21 -19.82 -18.48
CA ASP A 52 10.17 -18.93 -17.81
C ASP A 52 9.84 -18.71 -16.33
N GLU A 53 8.55 -18.65 -15.95
CA GLU A 53 8.13 -18.53 -14.55
C GLU A 53 8.47 -19.81 -13.78
N LEU A 54 8.18 -20.98 -14.35
CA LEU A 54 8.45 -22.28 -13.73
C LEU A 54 9.94 -22.59 -13.64
N ASP A 55 10.73 -22.21 -14.64
CA ASP A 55 12.19 -22.34 -14.63
C ASP A 55 12.81 -21.46 -13.52
N ARG A 56 12.28 -20.25 -13.29
CA ARG A 56 12.69 -19.37 -12.18
C ARG A 56 12.26 -19.90 -10.81
N LEU A 57 11.08 -20.49 -10.72
CA LEU A 57 10.62 -21.15 -9.50
C LEU A 57 11.52 -22.36 -9.17
N ALA A 58 11.88 -23.17 -10.18
CA ALA A 58 12.84 -24.27 -10.02
C ALA A 58 14.21 -23.76 -9.55
N GLU A 59 14.70 -22.64 -10.08
CA GLU A 59 15.94 -22.01 -9.64
C GLU A 59 15.86 -21.59 -8.16
N ALA A 60 14.76 -20.95 -7.75
CA ALA A 60 14.56 -20.51 -6.37
C ALA A 60 14.58 -21.70 -5.39
N ILE A 61 13.87 -22.79 -5.71
CA ILE A 61 13.87 -24.03 -4.92
C ILE A 61 15.29 -24.64 -4.88
N GLY A 62 15.96 -24.73 -6.03
CA GLY A 62 17.31 -25.30 -6.13
C GLY A 62 18.35 -24.53 -5.30
N ARG A 63 18.19 -23.21 -5.14
CA ARG A 63 19.06 -22.38 -4.28
C ARG A 63 18.95 -22.70 -2.80
N MET A 64 17.89 -23.36 -2.36
CA MET A 64 17.76 -23.85 -0.98
C MET A 64 18.65 -25.08 -0.70
N ALA A 65 19.08 -25.81 -1.74
CA ALA A 65 19.93 -27.00 -1.64
C ALA A 65 21.38 -26.78 -2.17
N GLY A 66 21.73 -25.54 -2.55
CA GLY A 66 23.03 -25.19 -3.12
C GLY A 66 24.18 -25.11 -2.10
N PRO A 67 25.42 -24.84 -2.55
CA PRO A 67 26.61 -24.75 -1.68
C PRO A 67 26.53 -23.63 -0.63
N THR A 68 25.73 -22.59 -0.89
CA THR A 68 25.30 -21.57 0.09
C THR A 68 23.77 -21.54 0.09
N PRO A 69 23.10 -22.37 0.91
CA PRO A 69 21.66 -22.55 0.87
C PRO A 69 20.92 -21.29 1.33
N LEU A 70 19.92 -20.86 0.56
CA LEU A 70 19.00 -19.79 0.95
C LEU A 70 17.92 -20.32 1.91
N SER A 71 17.41 -19.46 2.78
CA SER A 71 16.18 -19.75 3.52
C SER A 71 14.98 -19.80 2.55
N GLU A 72 13.90 -20.49 2.92
CA GLU A 72 12.68 -20.52 2.10
C GLU A 72 12.10 -19.12 1.88
N ALA A 73 12.20 -18.24 2.89
CA ALA A 73 11.78 -16.84 2.79
C ALA A 73 12.61 -16.05 1.75
N ASP A 74 13.93 -16.23 1.75
CA ASP A 74 14.82 -15.57 0.78
C ASP A 74 14.62 -16.12 -0.63
N ALA A 75 14.39 -17.44 -0.77
CA ALA A 75 14.08 -18.08 -2.04
C ALA A 75 12.74 -17.59 -2.60
N PHE A 76 11.71 -17.49 -1.75
CA PHE A 76 10.43 -16.90 -2.12
C PHE A 76 10.58 -15.43 -2.51
N GLY A 77 11.35 -14.65 -1.74
CA GLY A 77 11.65 -13.24 -2.04
C GLY A 77 12.35 -13.05 -3.38
N LEU A 78 13.32 -13.91 -3.70
CA LEU A 78 14.01 -13.92 -4.99
C LEU A 78 13.04 -14.19 -6.15
N PHE A 79 12.14 -15.16 -5.99
CA PHE A 79 11.13 -15.47 -7.01
C PHE A 79 10.09 -14.36 -7.16
N ALA A 80 9.60 -13.83 -6.04
CA ALA A 80 8.68 -12.70 -5.99
C ALA A 80 9.24 -11.44 -6.67
N GLY A 81 10.55 -11.19 -6.56
CA GLY A 81 11.20 -10.10 -7.29
C GLY A 81 11.15 -10.23 -8.82
N PHE A 82 10.90 -11.44 -9.36
CA PHE A 82 10.79 -11.69 -10.80
C PHE A 82 9.34 -11.60 -11.31
N VAL A 83 8.39 -12.25 -10.62
CA VAL A 83 6.98 -12.34 -11.07
C VAL A 83 6.00 -11.41 -10.34
N GLY A 84 6.44 -10.76 -9.27
CA GLY A 84 5.59 -10.05 -8.30
C GLY A 84 5.09 -10.96 -7.17
N ALA A 85 4.94 -10.41 -5.96
CA ALA A 85 4.69 -11.20 -4.75
C ALA A 85 3.37 -12.02 -4.79
N GLY A 86 2.27 -11.44 -5.26
CA GLY A 86 0.99 -12.16 -5.38
C GLY A 86 1.02 -13.31 -6.38
N ARG A 87 1.67 -13.11 -7.53
CA ARG A 87 1.86 -14.16 -8.55
C ARG A 87 2.78 -15.27 -8.03
N ALA A 88 3.84 -14.91 -7.30
CA ALA A 88 4.73 -15.86 -6.65
C ALA A 88 4.00 -16.72 -5.62
N LEU A 89 3.14 -16.13 -4.76
CA LEU A 89 2.34 -16.88 -3.78
C LEU A 89 1.43 -17.92 -4.46
N ALA A 90 0.73 -17.52 -5.53
CA ALA A 90 -0.16 -18.40 -6.26
C ALA A 90 0.61 -19.56 -6.94
N LEU A 91 1.67 -19.25 -7.68
CA LEU A 91 2.48 -20.26 -8.38
C LEU A 91 3.17 -21.22 -7.41
N TRP A 92 3.72 -20.71 -6.31
CA TRP A 92 4.40 -21.53 -5.32
C TRP A 92 3.45 -22.56 -4.72
N ARG A 93 2.26 -22.14 -4.29
CA ARG A 93 1.27 -23.05 -3.69
C ARG A 93 0.66 -24.05 -4.66
N GLN A 94 0.61 -23.71 -5.95
CA GLN A 94 0.03 -24.57 -6.99
C GLN A 94 1.04 -25.59 -7.53
N HIS A 95 2.31 -25.22 -7.65
CA HIS A 95 3.31 -26.01 -8.37
C HIS A 95 4.44 -26.57 -7.47
N VAL A 96 4.60 -26.10 -6.24
CA VAL A 96 5.58 -26.69 -5.32
C VAL A 96 4.93 -27.84 -4.57
N ILE A 97 5.48 -29.03 -4.76
CA ILE A 97 5.04 -30.27 -4.13
C ILE A 97 6.17 -30.86 -3.31
N THR A 98 5.84 -31.73 -2.36
CA THR A 98 6.84 -32.53 -1.64
C THR A 98 6.98 -33.88 -2.34
N ASP A 99 8.20 -34.27 -2.70
CA ASP A 99 8.47 -35.57 -3.31
C ASP A 99 8.45 -36.73 -2.28
N SER A 100 8.66 -37.95 -2.77
CA SER A 100 8.67 -39.16 -1.93
C SER A 100 9.81 -39.20 -0.89
N GLU A 101 10.82 -38.35 -1.03
CA GLU A 101 11.97 -38.23 -0.12
C GLU A 101 11.82 -37.05 0.86
N GLY A 102 10.71 -36.31 0.80
CA GLY A 102 10.44 -35.17 1.65
C GLY A 102 11.07 -33.86 1.18
N GLN A 103 11.62 -33.81 -0.04
CA GLN A 103 12.22 -32.61 -0.63
C GLN A 103 11.18 -31.82 -1.44
N LEU A 104 11.38 -30.49 -1.54
CA LEU A 104 10.55 -29.65 -2.39
C LEU A 104 10.90 -29.91 -3.85
N ALA A 105 9.89 -30.26 -4.64
CA ALA A 105 9.98 -30.50 -6.07
C ALA A 105 8.95 -29.63 -6.82
N LEU A 106 9.19 -29.44 -8.12
CA LEU A 106 8.33 -28.64 -8.98
C LEU A 106 7.41 -29.54 -9.82
N ASP A 107 6.10 -29.35 -9.69
CA ASP A 107 5.10 -29.87 -10.62
C ASP A 107 4.93 -28.92 -11.82
N ARG A 108 5.28 -29.40 -13.02
CA ARG A 108 5.15 -28.65 -14.28
C ARG A 108 3.82 -28.88 -15.00
N THR A 109 2.83 -29.50 -14.36
CA THR A 109 1.50 -29.65 -14.95
C THR A 109 0.91 -28.28 -15.34
N GLY A 110 0.35 -28.17 -16.55
CA GLY A 110 -0.26 -26.91 -17.02
C GLY A 110 0.71 -25.86 -17.58
N GLU A 111 2.01 -26.16 -17.73
CA GLU A 111 2.99 -25.28 -18.40
C GLU A 111 2.55 -24.95 -19.83
N THR A 112 2.56 -23.67 -20.20
CA THR A 112 2.26 -23.20 -21.56
C THR A 112 3.38 -22.31 -22.12
N GLY A 113 3.42 -22.19 -23.44
CA GLY A 113 4.33 -21.26 -24.13
C GLY A 113 3.88 -19.80 -23.97
N HIS A 114 4.77 -18.85 -24.30
CA HIS A 114 4.42 -17.43 -24.26
C HIS A 114 3.35 -17.09 -25.31
N THR A 115 2.14 -16.79 -24.85
CA THR A 115 1.01 -16.36 -25.68
C THR A 115 0.40 -15.09 -25.12
N SER A 116 -0.02 -14.17 -25.98
CA SER A 116 -0.80 -13.00 -25.56
C SER A 116 -2.10 -13.47 -24.88
N PHE A 117 -2.19 -13.32 -23.56
CA PHE A 117 -3.34 -13.76 -22.77
C PHE A 117 -4.22 -12.56 -22.41
N ARG A 118 -5.53 -12.81 -22.31
CA ARG A 118 -6.46 -11.82 -21.78
C ARG A 118 -6.38 -11.83 -20.25
N VAL A 119 -6.17 -10.63 -19.70
CA VAL A 119 -6.11 -10.41 -18.25
C VAL A 119 -7.51 -10.43 -17.60
N TYR A 120 -8.56 -10.15 -18.38
CA TYR A 120 -9.92 -9.98 -17.89
C TYR A 120 -10.87 -11.04 -18.46
N GLY A 121 -11.78 -11.54 -17.61
CA GLY A 121 -12.80 -12.52 -17.97
C GLY A 121 -14.19 -11.93 -18.16
N ALA A 122 -15.20 -12.79 -18.24
CA ALA A 122 -16.60 -12.39 -18.37
C ALA A 122 -17.04 -11.52 -17.19
N VAL A 123 -17.49 -10.28 -17.44
CA VAL A 123 -17.94 -9.39 -16.36
C VAL A 123 -19.16 -10.01 -15.66
N GLY A 124 -19.17 -9.96 -14.33
CA GLY A 124 -20.27 -10.42 -13.46
C GLY A 124 -21.51 -9.53 -13.49
N LEU A 125 -21.87 -9.01 -14.66
CA LEU A 125 -23.10 -8.25 -14.87
C LEU A 125 -24.27 -9.19 -15.19
N PRO A 126 -25.50 -8.89 -14.74
CA PRO A 126 -26.69 -9.61 -15.16
C PRO A 126 -27.06 -9.29 -16.61
N GLU A 127 -27.94 -10.09 -17.19
CA GLU A 127 -28.46 -9.89 -18.56
C GLU A 127 -29.34 -8.65 -18.66
N GLN A 128 -29.99 -8.29 -17.56
CA GLN A 128 -30.89 -7.16 -17.46
C GLN A 128 -30.55 -6.33 -16.22
N ILE A 129 -30.42 -5.02 -16.40
CA ILE A 129 -30.24 -4.05 -15.31
C ILE A 129 -31.39 -3.03 -15.38
N ASP A 130 -32.21 -2.96 -14.35
CA ASP A 130 -33.34 -2.05 -14.26
C ASP A 130 -32.95 -0.74 -13.58
N VAL A 131 -33.50 0.36 -14.10
CA VAL A 131 -33.35 1.72 -13.59
C VAL A 131 -34.68 2.16 -13.00
N TRP A 132 -34.69 2.41 -11.70
CA TRP A 132 -35.87 2.81 -10.93
C TRP A 132 -35.76 4.26 -10.46
N PHE A 133 -36.82 5.02 -10.70
CA PHE A 133 -37.04 6.32 -10.08
C PHE A 133 -37.86 6.13 -8.80
N VAL A 134 -37.31 6.64 -7.71
CA VAL A 134 -38.00 6.76 -6.43
C VAL A 134 -38.31 8.23 -6.22
N HIS A 135 -39.57 8.58 -6.38
CA HIS A 135 -40.08 9.94 -6.23
C HIS A 135 -40.13 10.35 -4.76
N ALA A 136 -40.10 11.66 -4.49
CA ALA A 136 -40.14 12.20 -3.13
C ALA A 136 -41.41 11.83 -2.34
N ASP A 137 -42.49 11.45 -3.03
CA ASP A 137 -43.74 10.95 -2.43
C ASP A 137 -43.71 9.44 -2.10
N GLY A 138 -42.60 8.77 -2.41
CA GLY A 138 -42.42 7.32 -2.21
C GLY A 138 -42.84 6.46 -3.41
N THR A 139 -43.38 7.05 -4.48
CA THR A 139 -43.76 6.33 -5.70
C THR A 139 -42.51 5.72 -6.36
N ARG A 140 -42.61 4.45 -6.75
CA ARG A 140 -41.54 3.70 -7.41
C ARG A 140 -41.92 3.46 -8.87
N GLN A 141 -41.09 3.92 -9.79
CA GLN A 141 -41.32 3.81 -11.23
C GLN A 141 -40.14 3.13 -11.90
N LEU A 142 -40.39 2.05 -12.65
CA LEU A 142 -39.40 1.49 -13.56
C LEU A 142 -39.23 2.47 -14.74
N ALA A 143 -38.10 3.17 -14.76
CA ALA A 143 -37.84 4.23 -15.74
C ALA A 143 -37.24 3.70 -17.03
N ALA A 144 -36.32 2.74 -16.92
CA ALA A 144 -35.69 2.10 -18.07
C ALA A 144 -35.07 0.75 -17.71
N THR A 145 -34.68 -0.01 -18.73
CA THR A 145 -33.98 -1.28 -18.60
C THR A 145 -32.80 -1.30 -19.57
N LEU A 146 -31.62 -1.61 -19.04
CA LEU A 146 -30.36 -1.80 -19.77
C LEU A 146 -30.15 -3.31 -20.05
N THR A 147 -29.58 -3.62 -21.21
CA THR A 147 -29.21 -4.98 -21.63
C THR A 147 -27.71 -5.03 -21.96
N PRO A 148 -26.84 -5.31 -20.97
CA PRO A 148 -25.39 -5.26 -21.16
C PRO A 148 -24.90 -6.33 -22.15
N ASP A 149 -24.17 -5.91 -23.19
CA ASP A 149 -23.44 -6.83 -24.08
C ASP A 149 -22.11 -7.22 -23.40
N ARG A 150 -22.18 -8.24 -22.54
CA ARG A 150 -21.05 -8.74 -21.76
C ARG A 150 -19.83 -9.07 -22.63
N ALA A 151 -20.03 -9.62 -23.83
CA ALA A 151 -18.91 -9.96 -24.72
C ALA A 151 -18.22 -8.71 -25.27
N ALA A 152 -18.98 -7.70 -25.68
CA ALA A 152 -18.42 -6.42 -26.14
C ALA A 152 -17.74 -5.65 -25.00
N ILE A 153 -18.30 -5.68 -23.79
CA ILE A 153 -17.71 -5.03 -22.60
C ILE A 153 -16.34 -5.66 -22.28
N VAL A 154 -16.21 -6.99 -22.35
CA VAL A 154 -14.94 -7.70 -22.12
C VAL A 154 -13.95 -7.45 -23.26
N ALA A 155 -14.42 -7.41 -24.51
CA ALA A 155 -13.56 -7.07 -25.63
C ALA A 155 -12.94 -5.67 -25.48
N ASP A 156 -13.73 -4.72 -24.98
CA ASP A 156 -13.25 -3.38 -24.66
C ASP A 156 -12.23 -3.38 -23.52
N LEU A 157 -12.13 -4.40 -22.65
CA LEU A 157 -11.11 -4.48 -21.59
C LEU A 157 -9.74 -4.98 -22.06
N ASP A 158 -9.62 -5.38 -23.33
CA ASP A 158 -8.35 -5.88 -23.88
C ASP A 158 -7.30 -4.77 -23.97
N LEU A 159 -6.24 -4.86 -23.17
CA LEU A 159 -5.20 -3.83 -23.12
C LEU A 159 -4.36 -3.78 -24.40
N ALA A 160 -4.38 -4.83 -25.25
CA ALA A 160 -3.67 -4.83 -26.53
C ALA A 160 -4.12 -3.68 -27.44
N GLN A 161 -5.38 -3.23 -27.34
CA GLN A 161 -5.89 -2.12 -28.15
C GLN A 161 -5.23 -0.78 -27.81
N PHE A 162 -4.63 -0.62 -26.62
CA PHE A 162 -3.91 0.59 -26.21
C PHE A 162 -2.44 0.59 -26.66
N THR A 163 -1.92 -0.58 -27.06
CA THR A 163 -0.52 -0.76 -27.47
C THR A 163 -0.36 -1.09 -28.95
N ALA A 164 -1.47 -1.40 -29.65
CA ALA A 164 -1.47 -1.65 -31.09
C ALA A 164 -0.96 -0.42 -31.87
N GLY A 165 0.06 -0.63 -32.72
CA GLY A 165 0.72 0.41 -33.53
C GLY A 165 -0.14 1.10 -34.59
N GLY A 166 -1.47 0.97 -34.52
CA GLY A 166 -2.46 1.58 -35.42
C GLY A 166 -3.20 2.78 -34.83
N LEU A 167 -3.03 3.11 -33.54
CA LEU A 167 -3.59 4.35 -33.00
C LEU A 167 -2.82 5.55 -33.56
N ALA A 168 -3.47 6.35 -34.39
CA ALA A 168 -2.91 7.65 -34.80
C ALA A 168 -2.68 8.51 -33.55
N GLY A 169 -1.55 9.23 -33.51
CA GLY A 169 -1.19 10.07 -32.36
C GLY A 169 -2.33 11.02 -31.97
N GLY A 170 -2.78 10.93 -30.72
CA GLY A 170 -3.87 11.75 -30.17
C GLY A 170 -5.27 11.12 -30.20
N THR A 171 -5.42 9.89 -30.72
CA THR A 171 -6.70 9.17 -30.72
C THR A 171 -6.71 8.10 -29.64
N LEU A 172 -7.64 8.19 -28.69
CA LEU A 172 -7.88 7.15 -27.69
C LEU A 172 -8.74 6.01 -28.26
N PRO A 173 -8.57 4.76 -27.80
CA PRO A 173 -9.49 3.67 -28.14
C PRO A 173 -10.94 3.98 -27.75
N ASP A 174 -11.88 3.64 -28.65
CA ASP A 174 -13.33 3.79 -28.42
C ASP A 174 -13.86 2.69 -27.47
N THR A 175 -13.55 2.84 -26.19
CA THR A 175 -13.97 1.93 -25.12
C THR A 175 -15.13 2.51 -24.33
N TRP A 176 -15.97 1.63 -23.74
CA TRP A 176 -17.13 2.06 -22.97
C TRP A 176 -16.80 3.00 -21.79
N TRP A 177 -15.58 3.00 -21.28
CA TRP A 177 -15.19 3.93 -20.21
C TRP A 177 -14.65 5.28 -20.69
N LEU A 178 -14.24 5.40 -21.96
CA LEU A 178 -13.78 6.67 -22.54
C LEU A 178 -14.87 7.36 -23.37
N SER A 179 -15.87 6.62 -23.84
CA SER A 179 -16.87 7.07 -24.80
C SER A 179 -18.28 6.75 -24.31
N TYR A 180 -19.08 7.81 -24.04
CA TYR A 180 -20.49 7.62 -23.68
C TYR A 180 -21.31 6.94 -24.79
N PRO A 181 -21.17 7.30 -26.08
CA PRO A 181 -21.84 6.56 -27.16
C PRO A 181 -21.48 5.07 -27.19
N ARG A 182 -20.21 4.73 -26.94
CA ARG A 182 -19.78 3.32 -26.80
C ARG A 182 -20.45 2.65 -25.60
N ALA A 183 -20.52 3.34 -24.45
CA ALA A 183 -21.22 2.85 -23.26
C ALA A 183 -22.71 2.53 -23.55
N VAL A 184 -23.41 3.41 -24.26
CA VAL A 184 -24.81 3.16 -24.69
C VAL A 184 -24.89 1.92 -25.59
N LYS A 185 -23.98 1.81 -26.57
CA LYS A 185 -23.95 0.70 -27.52
C LYS A 185 -23.73 -0.66 -26.85
N VAL A 186 -22.93 -0.72 -25.78
CA VAL A 186 -22.68 -1.96 -25.03
C VAL A 186 -23.65 -2.17 -23.86
N GLY A 187 -24.67 -1.33 -23.69
CA GLY A 187 -25.69 -1.47 -22.65
C GLY A 187 -25.25 -1.02 -21.25
N LEU A 188 -24.23 -0.17 -21.15
CA LEU A 188 -23.76 0.49 -19.91
C LEU A 188 -24.16 1.98 -19.83
N GLY A 189 -24.90 2.49 -20.81
CA GLY A 189 -25.41 3.87 -20.81
C GLY A 189 -26.81 3.95 -21.37
N ILE A 190 -27.59 4.92 -20.92
CA ILE A 190 -28.94 5.20 -21.42
C ILE A 190 -29.31 6.67 -21.25
N ASP A 191 -29.93 7.22 -22.28
CA ASP A 191 -30.55 8.54 -22.24
C ASP A 191 -32.06 8.34 -21.96
N ILE A 192 -32.56 8.87 -20.85
CA ILE A 192 -33.93 8.71 -20.37
C ILE A 192 -34.65 10.06 -20.46
N ASP A 193 -35.78 10.11 -21.15
CA ASP A 193 -36.62 11.31 -21.19
C ASP A 193 -37.38 11.47 -19.87
N VAL A 194 -37.21 12.62 -19.19
CA VAL A 194 -37.79 12.89 -17.86
C VAL A 194 -38.89 13.95 -17.88
N GLY A 195 -39.37 14.34 -19.07
CA GLY A 195 -40.49 15.26 -19.26
C GLY A 195 -40.11 16.75 -19.33
N ALA A 196 -41.12 17.62 -19.41
CA ALA A 196 -40.91 19.07 -19.55
C ALA A 196 -40.30 19.73 -18.30
N VAL A 197 -40.54 19.13 -17.13
CA VAL A 197 -39.97 19.54 -15.84
C VAL A 197 -39.30 18.30 -15.22
N PRO A 198 -38.05 18.39 -14.76
CA PRO A 198 -37.38 17.28 -14.10
C PRO A 198 -38.15 16.83 -12.84
N PRO A 199 -38.35 15.52 -12.63
CA PRO A 199 -39.07 15.01 -11.46
C PRO A 199 -38.25 15.24 -10.18
N ALA A 200 -38.95 15.45 -9.07
CA ALA A 200 -38.34 15.50 -7.74
C ALA A 200 -38.10 14.06 -7.25
N LEU A 201 -36.89 13.57 -7.44
CA LEU A 201 -36.48 12.22 -7.03
C LEU A 201 -35.93 12.24 -5.59
N ASP A 202 -36.33 11.28 -4.75
CA ASP A 202 -35.62 10.94 -3.50
C ASP A 202 -34.41 10.06 -3.80
N ALA A 203 -34.52 9.15 -4.77
CA ALA A 203 -33.40 8.34 -5.25
C ALA A 203 -33.56 7.90 -6.70
N LEU A 204 -32.42 7.69 -7.36
CA LEU A 204 -32.30 6.87 -8.55
C LEU A 204 -31.61 5.57 -8.17
N VAL A 205 -32.22 4.43 -8.46
CA VAL A 205 -31.69 3.11 -8.12
C VAL A 205 -31.47 2.30 -9.38
N VAL A 206 -30.32 1.65 -9.49
CA VAL A 206 -29.95 0.76 -10.60
C VAL A 206 -29.66 -0.60 -10.01
N LEU A 207 -30.31 -1.66 -10.48
CA LEU A 207 -30.13 -3.01 -9.94
C LEU A 207 -30.43 -4.09 -10.97
N GLY A 208 -29.93 -5.30 -10.73
CA GLY A 208 -30.31 -6.46 -11.54
C GLY A 208 -29.80 -7.76 -10.93
N ILE A 209 -30.60 -8.82 -11.04
CA ILE A 209 -30.23 -10.19 -10.67
C ILE A 209 -29.75 -10.98 -11.89
N GLY A 210 -28.80 -11.89 -11.70
CA GLY A 210 -28.26 -12.76 -12.73
C GLY A 210 -28.38 -14.25 -12.40
N GLU A 211 -28.02 -15.10 -13.36
CA GLU A 211 -27.98 -16.56 -13.18
C GLU A 211 -26.57 -17.09 -12.88
N THR A 212 -25.52 -16.26 -13.05
CA THR A 212 -24.13 -16.66 -12.82
C THR A 212 -23.89 -17.00 -11.35
N ASP A 213 -23.18 -18.09 -11.09
CA ASP A 213 -22.76 -18.46 -9.73
C ASP A 213 -21.74 -17.44 -9.20
N ALA A 214 -21.95 -16.95 -7.97
CA ALA A 214 -21.03 -16.01 -7.34
C ALA A 214 -19.62 -16.57 -7.15
N ALA A 215 -19.49 -17.89 -7.02
CA ALA A 215 -18.22 -18.54 -6.86
C ALA A 215 -17.29 -18.36 -8.08
N GLU A 216 -17.82 -18.28 -9.30
CA GLU A 216 -17.01 -18.09 -10.51
C GLU A 216 -16.19 -16.79 -10.46
N LEU A 217 -16.79 -15.71 -9.97
CA LEU A 217 -16.16 -14.39 -9.86
C LEU A 217 -15.21 -14.31 -8.66
N VAL A 218 -15.66 -14.80 -7.50
CA VAL A 218 -14.92 -14.70 -6.24
C VAL A 218 -13.70 -15.62 -6.24
N ASP A 219 -13.83 -16.85 -6.76
CA ASP A 219 -12.70 -17.78 -6.87
C ASP A 219 -11.64 -17.22 -7.84
N ALA A 220 -12.04 -16.53 -8.93
CA ALA A 220 -11.11 -15.87 -9.85
C ALA A 220 -10.35 -14.71 -9.17
N HIS A 221 -11.05 -13.85 -8.41
CA HIS A 221 -10.40 -12.77 -7.64
C HIS A 221 -9.45 -13.31 -6.58
N ASN A 222 -9.86 -14.34 -5.84
CA ASN A 222 -9.04 -14.98 -4.82
C ASN A 222 -7.79 -15.64 -5.43
N ALA A 223 -7.93 -16.37 -6.54
CA ALA A 223 -6.82 -17.02 -7.24
C ALA A 223 -5.78 -16.03 -7.77
N SER A 224 -6.16 -14.77 -8.01
CA SER A 224 -5.23 -13.71 -8.41
C SER A 224 -4.36 -13.17 -7.27
N ALA A 225 -4.56 -13.63 -6.03
CA ALA A 225 -3.89 -13.17 -4.80
C ALA A 225 -4.05 -11.66 -4.52
N ARG A 226 -5.13 -11.05 -5.02
CA ARG A 226 -5.43 -9.61 -4.85
C ARG A 226 -6.47 -9.33 -3.77
N MET A 227 -7.02 -10.36 -3.14
CA MET A 227 -7.97 -10.21 -2.04
C MET A 227 -7.24 -10.14 -0.69
N ALA A 228 -7.64 -9.19 0.14
CA ALA A 228 -7.17 -9.07 1.52
C ALA A 228 -8.31 -8.67 2.45
N VAL A 229 -8.23 -9.05 3.71
CA VAL A 229 -9.14 -8.62 4.78
C VAL A 229 -8.62 -7.32 5.40
N LEU A 230 -9.52 -6.41 5.74
CA LEU A 230 -9.21 -5.12 6.34
C LEU A 230 -9.70 -5.07 7.79
N ALA A 231 -8.81 -4.66 8.70
CA ALA A 231 -9.20 -4.41 10.08
C ALA A 231 -10.18 -3.22 10.16
N PRO A 232 -11.17 -3.24 11.07
CA PRO A 232 -12.08 -2.11 11.21
C PRO A 232 -11.37 -0.81 11.61
N GLY A 233 -11.41 0.19 10.73
CA GLY A 233 -10.76 1.49 10.92
C GLY A 233 -9.42 1.66 10.23
N THR A 234 -8.98 0.68 9.45
CA THR A 234 -7.83 0.83 8.56
C THR A 234 -8.02 2.04 7.63
N PRO A 235 -7.06 2.99 7.61
CA PRO A 235 -7.07 4.08 6.64
C PRO A 235 -6.96 3.56 5.21
N THR A 236 -7.84 4.03 4.33
CA THR A 236 -7.83 3.71 2.90
C THR A 236 -6.98 4.70 2.09
N ASN A 237 -6.47 5.75 2.74
CA ASN A 237 -5.58 6.76 2.19
C ASN A 237 -4.55 7.21 3.24
N THR A 238 -3.36 7.62 2.80
CA THR A 238 -2.32 8.16 3.68
C THR A 238 -2.75 9.56 4.10
N VAL A 239 -3.04 9.75 5.38
CA VAL A 239 -3.33 11.07 5.96
C VAL A 239 -2.25 11.35 6.99
N ALA A 240 -1.63 12.53 6.91
CA ALA A 240 -0.58 12.98 7.84
C ALA A 240 0.65 12.03 7.97
N GLY A 241 0.96 11.25 6.93
CA GLY A 241 2.12 10.35 6.91
C GLY A 241 1.90 9.00 7.61
N GLU A 242 0.68 8.71 8.09
CA GLU A 242 0.36 7.39 8.64
C GLU A 242 0.32 6.31 7.53
N PRO A 243 0.97 5.16 7.71
CA PRO A 243 1.01 4.10 6.72
C PRO A 243 -0.40 3.54 6.42
N THR A 244 -0.71 3.37 5.14
CA THR A 244 -1.94 2.71 4.67
C THR A 244 -1.79 1.20 4.71
N THR A 245 -2.90 0.46 4.52
CA THR A 245 -2.83 -1.01 4.35
C THR A 245 -1.86 -1.41 3.25
N ASP A 246 -1.08 -2.46 3.51
CA ASP A 246 -0.24 -3.11 2.50
C ASP A 246 -1.11 -3.79 1.42
N PHE A 247 -0.78 -3.49 0.15
CA PHE A 247 -1.46 -4.07 -1.00
C PHE A 247 -0.98 -5.49 -1.34
N GLY A 248 0.01 -6.03 -0.63
CA GLY A 248 0.60 -7.35 -0.86
C GLY A 248 1.63 -7.32 -1.99
N GLU A 249 2.32 -6.19 -2.14
CA GLU A 249 3.33 -6.00 -3.19
C GLU A 249 4.69 -6.57 -2.79
N HIS A 250 4.90 -6.74 -1.49
CA HIS A 250 6.16 -7.16 -0.89
C HIS A 250 6.14 -8.65 -0.51
N ALA A 251 7.27 -9.33 -0.71
CA ALA A 251 7.37 -10.78 -0.51
C ALA A 251 7.32 -11.16 0.97
N GLU A 252 7.93 -10.36 1.83
CA GLU A 252 7.96 -10.50 3.27
C GLU A 252 6.56 -10.49 3.90
N THR A 253 5.63 -9.71 3.32
CA THR A 253 4.23 -9.64 3.81
C THR A 253 3.44 -10.89 3.42
N LEU A 254 3.66 -11.45 2.23
CA LEU A 254 2.93 -12.62 1.74
C LEU A 254 3.56 -13.97 2.12
N TYR A 255 4.85 -14.02 2.43
CA TYR A 255 5.55 -15.26 2.81
C TYR A 255 4.83 -16.06 3.91
N PRO A 256 4.33 -15.46 5.01
CA PRO A 256 3.61 -16.20 6.06
C PRO A 256 2.38 -16.96 5.55
N LEU A 257 1.77 -16.51 4.45
CA LEU A 257 0.60 -17.13 3.86
C LEU A 257 0.90 -18.43 3.10
N LEU A 258 2.17 -18.72 2.78
CA LEU A 258 2.57 -19.95 2.07
C LEU A 258 2.14 -21.22 2.78
N HIS A 259 2.15 -21.22 4.12
CA HIS A 259 1.93 -22.41 4.94
C HIS A 259 0.56 -22.41 5.64
N VAL A 260 -0.29 -21.43 5.34
CA VAL A 260 -1.62 -21.28 5.94
C VAL A 260 -2.69 -21.71 4.94
N LYS A 261 -3.77 -22.36 5.40
CA LYS A 261 -4.94 -22.63 4.56
C LYS A 261 -5.97 -21.54 4.74
N ALA A 262 -6.67 -21.18 3.67
CA ALA A 262 -7.75 -20.20 3.71
C ALA A 262 -8.85 -20.56 4.73
N ALA A 263 -9.15 -21.85 4.89
CA ALA A 263 -10.15 -22.34 5.86
C ALA A 263 -9.69 -22.26 7.33
N ASP A 264 -8.39 -22.14 7.58
CA ASP A 264 -7.84 -22.00 8.93
C ASP A 264 -7.83 -20.51 9.38
N GLN A 265 -8.05 -19.58 8.45
CA GLN A 265 -8.16 -18.14 8.70
C GLN A 265 -9.63 -17.73 8.87
N MET A 266 -10.02 -17.35 10.09
CA MET A 266 -11.41 -17.03 10.44
C MET A 266 -12.04 -15.95 9.54
N SER A 267 -11.35 -14.84 9.29
CA SER A 267 -11.89 -13.77 8.44
C SER A 267 -11.88 -14.14 6.97
N THR A 268 -10.88 -14.89 6.49
CA THR A 268 -10.87 -15.38 5.10
C THR A 268 -12.02 -16.35 4.84
N GLU A 269 -12.24 -17.30 5.74
CA GLU A 269 -13.39 -18.20 5.69
C GLU A 269 -14.69 -17.40 5.65
N SER A 270 -14.84 -16.43 6.55
CA SER A 270 -16.06 -15.62 6.66
C SER A 270 -16.36 -14.78 5.41
N VAL A 271 -15.33 -14.22 4.76
CA VAL A 271 -15.50 -13.50 3.48
C VAL A 271 -15.91 -14.46 2.37
N LEU A 272 -15.19 -15.57 2.20
CA LEU A 272 -15.42 -16.51 1.10
C LEU A 272 -16.77 -17.23 1.25
N SER A 273 -17.12 -17.68 2.46
CA SER A 273 -18.40 -18.34 2.72
C SER A 273 -19.57 -17.36 2.66
N GLY A 274 -19.39 -16.10 3.05
CA GLY A 274 -20.40 -15.05 2.90
C GLY A 274 -20.67 -14.65 1.45
N LEU A 275 -19.69 -14.79 0.55
CA LEU A 275 -19.81 -14.45 -0.87
C LEU A 275 -20.20 -15.63 -1.76
N THR A 276 -19.86 -16.87 -1.38
CA THR A 276 -20.03 -18.05 -2.26
C THR A 276 -20.79 -19.20 -1.61
N GLY A 277 -21.08 -19.12 -0.30
CA GLY A 277 -21.62 -20.23 0.48
C GLY A 277 -20.62 -21.34 0.80
N ARG A 278 -19.34 -21.20 0.41
CA ARG A 278 -18.29 -22.21 0.63
C ARG A 278 -16.89 -21.59 0.73
N VAL A 279 -15.90 -22.42 1.07
CA VAL A 279 -14.48 -22.13 0.85
C VAL A 279 -13.93 -23.16 -0.12
N ALA A 280 -13.37 -22.71 -1.25
CA ALA A 280 -12.77 -23.63 -2.22
C ALA A 280 -11.54 -24.32 -1.59
N PRO A 281 -11.29 -25.62 -1.83
CA PRO A 281 -10.08 -26.28 -1.34
C PRO A 281 -8.78 -25.63 -1.84
N ALA A 282 -8.82 -25.05 -3.05
CA ALA A 282 -7.71 -24.33 -3.67
C ALA A 282 -7.68 -22.83 -3.34
N ALA A 283 -8.56 -22.34 -2.45
CA ALA A 283 -8.60 -20.93 -2.08
C ALA A 283 -7.28 -20.50 -1.44
N LEU A 284 -6.80 -19.33 -1.85
CA LEU A 284 -5.65 -18.69 -1.25
C LEU A 284 -6.05 -18.02 0.07
N PRO A 285 -5.24 -18.17 1.14
CA PRO A 285 -5.36 -17.35 2.33
C PRO A 285 -5.19 -15.86 1.99
N MET A 286 -5.74 -14.99 2.83
CA MET A 286 -5.72 -13.53 2.62
C MET A 286 -4.86 -12.84 3.67
N LEU A 287 -4.23 -11.72 3.29
CA LEU A 287 -3.64 -10.81 4.27
C LEU A 287 -4.73 -10.30 5.22
N GLY A 288 -4.45 -10.29 6.53
CA GLY A 288 -5.45 -9.96 7.56
C GLY A 288 -6.52 -11.03 7.77
N GLY A 289 -6.42 -12.19 7.11
CA GLY A 289 -7.39 -13.28 7.22
C GLY A 289 -7.50 -13.89 8.61
N GLU A 290 -6.45 -13.77 9.41
CA GLU A 290 -6.36 -14.21 10.81
C GLU A 290 -7.09 -13.30 11.80
N LEU A 291 -7.50 -12.10 11.38
CA LEU A 291 -8.17 -11.14 12.26
C LEU A 291 -9.44 -11.73 12.85
N ASP A 292 -9.60 -11.59 14.17
CA ASP A 292 -10.86 -11.89 14.85
C ASP A 292 -11.82 -10.70 14.71
N TYR A 293 -12.78 -10.84 13.79
CA TYR A 293 -13.76 -9.79 13.49
C TYR A 293 -15.00 -9.83 14.40
N TYR A 294 -15.21 -10.91 15.18
CA TYR A 294 -16.45 -11.15 15.91
C TYR A 294 -16.26 -11.29 17.41
N GLY A 295 -15.20 -11.96 17.86
CA GLY A 295 -14.93 -12.29 19.27
C GLY A 295 -14.94 -11.07 20.20
N PRO A 296 -14.18 -9.99 19.93
CA PRO A 296 -14.19 -8.79 20.76
C PRO A 296 -15.58 -8.18 20.93
N GLY A 297 -16.36 -8.08 19.83
CA GLY A 297 -17.73 -7.57 19.84
C GLY A 297 -18.68 -8.45 20.65
N SER A 298 -18.63 -9.77 20.46
CA SER A 298 -19.46 -10.73 21.21
C SER A 298 -19.15 -10.71 22.71
N LEU A 299 -17.86 -10.64 23.08
CA LEU A 299 -17.42 -10.48 24.46
C LEU A 299 -17.94 -9.17 25.08
N ALA A 300 -17.89 -8.06 24.35
CA ALA A 300 -18.43 -6.79 24.83
C ALA A 300 -19.95 -6.84 25.03
N VAL A 301 -20.69 -7.50 24.13
CA VAL A 301 -22.14 -7.70 24.27
C VAL A 301 -22.44 -8.57 25.49
N GLN A 302 -21.77 -9.73 25.65
CA GLN A 302 -21.99 -10.65 26.77
C GLN A 302 -21.59 -10.02 28.11
N GLY A 303 -20.37 -9.48 28.18
CA GLY A 303 -19.78 -8.91 29.38
C GLY A 303 -20.54 -7.68 29.86
N PHE A 304 -20.84 -6.72 28.98
CA PHE A 304 -21.48 -5.46 29.40
C PHE A 304 -23.00 -5.47 29.32
N TRP A 305 -23.62 -6.62 29.01
CA TRP A 305 -25.07 -6.73 28.90
C TRP A 305 -25.83 -6.12 30.09
N PRO A 306 -25.51 -6.48 31.35
CA PRO A 306 -26.23 -5.97 32.52
C PRO A 306 -26.20 -4.44 32.64
N ALA A 307 -25.07 -3.81 32.29
CA ALA A 307 -24.86 -2.37 32.41
C ALA A 307 -25.45 -1.58 31.23
N LEU A 308 -25.33 -2.08 30.00
CA LEU A 308 -25.69 -1.35 28.79
C LEU A 308 -27.15 -1.53 28.37
N TRP A 309 -27.68 -2.77 28.40
CA TRP A 309 -29.04 -3.08 27.96
C TRP A 309 -29.91 -3.62 29.10
N GLY A 310 -29.39 -4.56 29.88
CA GLY A 310 -30.17 -5.37 30.81
C GLY A 310 -30.90 -4.56 31.88
N ARG A 311 -30.26 -3.54 32.45
CA ARG A 311 -30.90 -2.62 33.40
C ARG A 311 -32.07 -1.87 32.77
N TYR A 312 -31.88 -1.25 31.61
CA TYR A 312 -32.94 -0.50 30.94
C TYR A 312 -34.11 -1.41 30.59
N LEU A 313 -33.82 -2.56 29.99
CA LEU A 313 -34.84 -3.52 29.57
C LEU A 313 -35.58 -4.14 30.75
N ARG A 314 -34.88 -4.61 31.79
CA ARG A 314 -35.53 -5.25 32.94
C ARG A 314 -36.23 -4.25 33.84
N ASP A 315 -35.53 -3.19 34.23
CA ASP A 315 -35.96 -2.33 35.34
C ASP A 315 -36.71 -1.08 34.88
N VAL A 316 -36.41 -0.53 33.70
CA VAL A 316 -37.11 0.67 33.20
C VAL A 316 -38.31 0.28 32.36
N THR A 317 -38.12 -0.52 31.31
CA THR A 317 -39.22 -0.91 30.41
C THR A 317 -40.08 -2.03 30.99
N GLY A 318 -39.51 -2.87 31.86
CA GLY A 318 -40.21 -4.00 32.47
C GLY A 318 -40.31 -5.22 31.56
N ALA A 319 -39.31 -5.45 30.71
CA ALA A 319 -39.30 -6.54 29.73
C ALA A 319 -39.31 -7.95 30.35
N GLY A 320 -39.05 -8.06 31.66
CA GLY A 320 -39.15 -9.32 32.40
C GLY A 320 -38.26 -10.40 31.80
N GLU A 321 -38.80 -11.61 31.59
CA GLU A 321 -38.06 -12.74 31.01
C GLU A 321 -37.64 -12.52 29.55
N THR A 322 -38.35 -11.64 28.82
CA THR A 322 -38.02 -11.26 27.43
C THR A 322 -36.62 -10.67 27.32
N GLU A 323 -36.15 -9.99 28.39
CA GLU A 323 -34.78 -9.45 28.46
C GLU A 323 -33.73 -10.55 28.36
N ILE A 324 -34.00 -11.72 28.95
CA ILE A 324 -33.09 -12.89 28.93
C ILE A 324 -33.10 -13.53 27.55
N GLU A 325 -34.28 -13.66 26.93
CA GLU A 325 -34.40 -14.16 25.56
C GLU A 325 -33.66 -13.27 24.56
N LEU A 326 -33.80 -11.94 24.71
CA LEU A 326 -33.09 -10.96 23.91
C LEU A 326 -31.58 -11.02 24.12
N ALA A 327 -31.11 -11.14 25.37
CA ALA A 327 -29.69 -11.29 25.70
C ALA A 327 -29.08 -12.53 25.01
N ARG A 328 -29.77 -13.68 25.12
CA ARG A 328 -29.34 -14.93 24.47
C ARG A 328 -29.26 -14.80 22.96
N TRP A 329 -30.20 -14.10 22.35
CA TRP A 329 -30.15 -13.82 20.91
C TRP A 329 -28.98 -12.88 20.57
N ALA A 330 -28.82 -11.78 21.32
CA ALA A 330 -27.82 -10.76 21.05
C ALA A 330 -26.38 -11.27 21.18
N ILE A 331 -26.08 -12.06 22.21
CA ILE A 331 -24.74 -12.65 22.40
C ILE A 331 -24.28 -13.45 21.17
N ARG A 332 -25.22 -14.06 20.42
CA ARG A 332 -24.93 -14.89 19.25
C ARG A 332 -25.04 -14.17 17.91
N TYR A 333 -25.83 -13.10 17.81
CA TYR A 333 -26.18 -12.50 16.51
C TYR A 333 -26.02 -10.98 16.46
N LEU A 334 -25.85 -10.30 17.59
CA LEU A 334 -25.65 -8.84 17.62
C LEU A 334 -24.18 -8.50 17.33
N ALA A 335 -23.86 -8.32 16.05
CA ALA A 335 -22.52 -7.97 15.61
C ALA A 335 -22.30 -6.44 15.65
N VAL A 336 -21.92 -5.91 16.82
CA VAL A 336 -21.83 -4.46 17.10
C VAL A 336 -20.85 -3.70 16.18
N GLU A 337 -19.76 -4.36 15.76
CA GLU A 337 -18.79 -3.81 14.80
C GLU A 337 -19.18 -4.05 13.33
N GLY A 338 -20.10 -4.97 13.07
CA GLY A 338 -20.52 -5.41 11.75
C GLY A 338 -20.54 -6.95 11.63
N PRO A 339 -21.47 -7.55 10.86
CA PRO A 339 -21.66 -9.01 10.82
C PRO A 339 -20.58 -9.80 10.07
N ARG A 340 -19.83 -9.14 9.19
CA ARG A 340 -18.77 -9.74 8.36
C ARG A 340 -17.60 -8.76 8.23
N PRO A 341 -16.36 -9.25 8.08
CA PRO A 341 -15.20 -8.37 7.93
C PRO A 341 -15.22 -7.63 6.59
N ALA A 342 -14.61 -6.44 6.58
CA ALA A 342 -14.33 -5.73 5.34
C ALA A 342 -13.17 -6.41 4.60
N PHE A 343 -13.18 -6.33 3.28
CA PHE A 343 -12.14 -6.88 2.43
C PHE A 343 -11.80 -5.90 1.31
N ARG A 344 -10.74 -6.15 0.55
CA ARG A 344 -10.41 -5.42 -0.67
C ARG A 344 -10.21 -6.37 -1.83
N VAL A 345 -10.41 -5.86 -3.04
CA VAL A 345 -9.96 -6.49 -4.29
C VAL A 345 -9.00 -5.51 -4.97
N GLY A 346 -7.72 -5.89 -5.04
CA GLY A 346 -6.68 -4.95 -5.43
C GLY A 346 -6.61 -3.80 -4.43
N GLU A 347 -6.69 -2.56 -4.92
CA GLU A 347 -6.67 -1.35 -4.09
C GLU A 347 -8.07 -0.97 -3.56
N GLN A 348 -9.13 -1.60 -4.06
CA GLN A 348 -10.49 -1.16 -3.83
C GLN A 348 -11.10 -1.88 -2.60
N PRO A 349 -11.36 -1.18 -1.48
CA PRO A 349 -12.01 -1.76 -0.31
C PRO A 349 -13.51 -1.96 -0.53
N TYR A 350 -14.07 -2.93 0.18
CA TYR A 350 -15.48 -3.32 0.22
C TYR A 350 -15.89 -3.74 1.63
N GLY A 351 -17.00 -3.21 2.13
CA GLY A 351 -17.74 -3.84 3.24
C GLY A 351 -18.53 -5.06 2.74
N LEU A 352 -18.63 -6.11 3.55
CA LEU A 352 -19.51 -7.26 3.25
C LEU A 352 -20.76 -7.17 4.14
N LEU A 353 -21.94 -6.99 3.54
CA LEU A 353 -23.17 -6.70 4.29
C LEU A 353 -24.31 -7.66 3.93
N PRO A 354 -24.72 -8.55 4.84
CA PRO A 354 -26.01 -9.23 4.77
C PRO A 354 -27.15 -8.20 4.83
N ALA A 355 -27.99 -8.17 3.80
CA ALA A 355 -29.08 -7.21 3.65
C ALA A 355 -30.38 -7.93 3.29
N SER A 356 -31.52 -7.40 3.72
CA SER A 356 -32.84 -7.97 3.44
C SER A 356 -33.92 -6.88 3.44
N ALA A 357 -35.09 -7.19 2.89
CA ALA A 357 -36.30 -6.39 3.04
C ALA A 357 -37.01 -6.80 4.35
N PHE A 358 -36.67 -6.14 5.47
CA PHE A 358 -37.19 -6.49 6.79
C PHE A 358 -38.68 -6.16 6.96
N ALA A 359 -39.21 -5.21 6.18
CA ALA A 359 -40.64 -4.89 6.19
C ALA A 359 -41.51 -6.05 5.69
N ASN A 360 -40.97 -6.88 4.79
CA ASN A 360 -41.65 -8.01 4.17
C ASN A 360 -41.16 -9.36 4.75
N TRP A 361 -40.50 -9.34 5.91
CA TRP A 361 -39.88 -10.52 6.49
C TRP A 361 -40.91 -11.56 6.93
N ILE A 362 -40.75 -12.79 6.44
CA ILE A 362 -41.57 -13.94 6.81
C ILE A 362 -40.79 -14.81 7.79
N ASP A 363 -41.34 -14.97 8.99
CA ASP A 363 -40.79 -15.89 9.99
C ASP A 363 -41.03 -17.35 9.59
N GLU A 364 -40.06 -18.20 9.91
CA GLU A 364 -40.15 -19.60 9.55
C GLU A 364 -41.06 -20.40 10.50
N PRO A 365 -41.94 -21.27 9.98
CA PRO A 365 -42.76 -22.13 10.82
C PRO A 365 -41.91 -23.02 11.74
N GLY A 366 -42.15 -22.95 13.05
CA GLY A 366 -41.47 -23.77 14.06
C GLY A 366 -40.09 -23.27 14.49
N ASP A 367 -39.62 -22.10 14.01
CA ASP A 367 -38.39 -21.49 14.50
C ASP A 367 -38.58 -20.91 15.91
N ALA A 368 -37.82 -21.45 16.88
CA ALA A 368 -37.87 -21.02 18.28
C ALA A 368 -37.44 -19.55 18.48
N LEU A 369 -36.70 -18.96 17.54
CA LEU A 369 -36.24 -17.56 17.61
C LEU A 369 -37.16 -16.59 16.87
N ALA A 370 -38.17 -17.06 16.13
CA ALA A 370 -39.08 -16.20 15.38
C ALA A 370 -39.77 -15.15 16.26
N ALA A 371 -40.22 -15.54 17.45
CA ALA A 371 -40.92 -14.66 18.37
C ALA A 371 -40.05 -13.48 18.83
N ILE A 372 -38.77 -13.72 19.17
CA ILE A 372 -37.87 -12.66 19.62
C ILE A 372 -37.44 -11.76 18.46
N GLU A 373 -37.22 -12.32 17.27
CA GLU A 373 -36.87 -11.55 16.08
C GLU A 373 -38.01 -10.66 15.59
N SER A 374 -39.25 -11.14 15.67
CA SER A 374 -40.44 -10.33 15.40
C SER A 374 -40.52 -9.12 16.33
N ARG A 375 -40.22 -9.31 17.63
CA ARG A 375 -40.11 -8.21 18.59
C ARG A 375 -38.98 -7.25 18.22
N ILE A 376 -37.79 -7.73 17.86
CA ILE A 376 -36.67 -6.89 17.41
C ILE A 376 -37.10 -5.99 16.25
N ARG A 377 -37.72 -6.56 15.20
CA ARG A 377 -38.17 -5.79 14.04
C ARG A 377 -39.20 -4.72 14.41
N SER A 378 -40.09 -5.01 15.36
CA SER A 378 -41.17 -4.09 15.75
C SER A 378 -40.68 -2.74 16.29
N TRP A 379 -39.54 -2.71 17.00
CA TRP A 379 -38.95 -1.47 17.50
C TRP A 379 -37.77 -0.98 16.66
N ALA A 380 -37.03 -1.87 15.98
CA ALA A 380 -35.87 -1.48 15.19
C ALA A 380 -36.24 -0.75 13.88
N LEU A 381 -37.34 -1.14 13.21
CA LEU A 381 -37.75 -0.53 11.94
C LEU A 381 -38.24 0.92 12.09
N PRO A 382 -39.12 1.26 13.06
CA PRO A 382 -39.50 2.65 13.31
C PRO A 382 -38.31 3.53 13.69
N TRP A 383 -37.40 3.00 14.54
CA TRP A 383 -36.20 3.72 14.95
C TRP A 383 -35.29 4.04 13.75
N ARG A 384 -34.99 3.04 12.90
CA ARG A 384 -34.22 3.24 11.68
C ARG A 384 -34.81 4.35 10.81
N ARG A 385 -36.12 4.33 10.57
CA ARG A 385 -36.83 5.33 9.75
C ARG A 385 -36.69 6.72 10.33
N ALA A 386 -36.95 6.87 11.63
CA ALA A 386 -36.87 8.16 12.31
C ALA A 386 -35.45 8.74 12.28
N THR A 387 -34.42 7.93 12.58
CA THR A 387 -33.02 8.36 12.56
C THR A 387 -32.56 8.70 11.14
N ALA A 388 -32.91 7.88 10.14
CA ALA A 388 -32.59 8.17 8.74
C ALA A 388 -33.19 9.49 8.28
N SER A 389 -34.45 9.76 8.63
CA SER A 389 -35.13 11.01 8.31
C SER A 389 -34.44 12.22 8.98
N ALA A 390 -34.11 12.11 10.26
CA ALA A 390 -33.41 13.16 11.00
C ALA A 390 -32.02 13.47 10.39
N ASN A 391 -31.25 12.44 10.06
CA ASN A 391 -29.92 12.58 9.47
C ASN A 391 -29.95 13.19 8.06
N ARG A 392 -30.94 12.82 7.24
CA ARG A 392 -31.15 13.44 5.92
C ARG A 392 -31.43 14.93 6.04
N ALA A 393 -32.31 15.33 6.97
CA ALA A 393 -32.62 16.74 7.21
C ALA A 393 -31.39 17.54 7.68
N ALA A 394 -30.54 16.95 8.53
CA ALA A 394 -29.31 17.59 9.00
C ALA A 394 -28.25 17.77 7.89
N ARG A 395 -28.11 16.80 6.97
CA ARG A 395 -27.15 16.89 5.85
C ARG A 395 -27.44 18.06 4.90
N VAL A 396 -28.71 18.39 4.69
CA VAL A 396 -29.12 19.54 3.86
C VAL A 396 -28.57 20.87 4.44
N GLN A 397 -28.35 20.96 5.75
CA GLN A 397 -27.80 22.16 6.39
C GLN A 397 -26.28 22.33 6.25
N VAL A 398 -25.55 21.29 5.83
CA VAL A 398 -24.08 21.36 5.63
C VAL A 398 -23.72 22.02 4.30
N ASN A 399 -24.65 22.04 3.34
CA ASN A 399 -24.50 22.82 2.10
C ASN A 399 -24.43 24.32 2.46
N GLY A 400 -23.25 24.92 2.29
CA GLY A 400 -22.96 26.32 2.66
C GLY A 400 -22.05 26.52 3.88
N GLN A 401 -21.58 25.45 4.53
CA GLN A 401 -20.58 25.51 5.62
C GLN A 401 -19.13 25.50 5.06
N ASP A 402 -18.20 26.13 5.79
CA ASP A 402 -16.75 26.15 5.50
C ASP A 402 -16.16 24.73 5.32
N SER A 403 -15.05 24.61 4.59
CA SER A 403 -14.34 23.36 4.29
C SER A 403 -14.03 22.53 5.55
N ARG A 404 -13.84 23.19 6.70
CA ARG A 404 -13.68 22.54 8.01
C ARG A 404 -14.91 21.75 8.45
N GLY A 405 -16.11 22.25 8.19
CA GLY A 405 -17.37 21.54 8.50
C GLY A 405 -17.48 20.25 7.71
N LEU A 406 -17.19 20.29 6.41
CA LEU A 406 -17.16 19.11 5.56
C LEU A 406 -16.09 18.10 6.00
N LEU A 407 -14.86 18.57 6.26
CA LEU A 407 -13.78 17.70 6.75
C LEU A 407 -14.12 17.07 8.11
N SER A 408 -14.78 17.83 8.99
CA SER A 408 -15.25 17.30 10.28
C SER A 408 -16.25 16.17 10.12
N VAL A 409 -17.12 16.21 9.09
CA VAL A 409 -18.10 15.17 8.79
C VAL A 409 -17.44 13.97 8.10
N LEU A 410 -16.51 14.21 7.17
CA LEU A 410 -15.78 13.15 6.48
C LEU A 410 -14.83 12.36 7.41
N GLY A 411 -14.36 12.96 8.49
CA GLY A 411 -13.58 12.29 9.53
C GLY A 411 -14.40 11.51 10.55
N LEU A 412 -15.74 11.50 10.46
CA LEU A 412 -16.58 10.75 11.41
C LEU A 412 -16.65 9.27 11.02
N HIS A 413 -16.47 8.41 12.02
CA HIS A 413 -16.60 6.97 11.88
C HIS A 413 -18.01 6.51 12.29
N ALA A 414 -18.50 5.42 11.70
CA ALA A 414 -19.83 4.89 12.02
C ALA A 414 -19.92 4.35 13.46
N PRO A 415 -18.95 3.55 13.96
CA PRO A 415 -18.73 3.41 15.40
C PRO A 415 -17.87 4.57 15.92
N SER A 416 -18.18 5.04 17.12
CA SER A 416 -17.40 6.00 17.88
C SER A 416 -15.97 5.48 18.06
N ARG A 417 -14.98 6.34 17.78
CA ARG A 417 -13.55 6.08 18.05
C ARG A 417 -13.06 6.71 19.34
N TYR A 418 -13.82 7.68 19.83
CA TYR A 418 -13.57 8.42 21.04
C TYR A 418 -14.85 8.38 21.86
N TRP A 419 -14.71 8.39 23.18
CA TRP A 419 -15.85 8.44 24.08
C TRP A 419 -15.84 9.76 24.84
N GLY A 420 -16.96 10.11 25.45
CA GLY A 420 -17.09 11.35 26.20
C GLY A 420 -18.22 11.23 27.19
N VAL A 421 -18.01 11.71 28.41
CA VAL A 421 -19.02 11.60 29.47
C VAL A 421 -20.00 12.75 29.35
N ARG A 422 -21.27 12.42 29.13
CA ARG A 422 -22.37 13.37 29.29
C ARG A 422 -23.06 13.12 30.63
N ALA A 423 -22.94 14.04 31.58
CA ALA A 423 -23.71 13.94 32.82
C ALA A 423 -25.21 14.11 32.52
N THR A 424 -25.97 13.01 32.46
CA THR A 424 -27.43 13.08 32.39
C THR A 424 -28.01 13.27 33.80
N ALA A 425 -28.97 14.19 33.90
CA ALA A 425 -29.84 14.31 35.07
C ALA A 425 -31.04 13.38 34.91
N ASP A 426 -31.69 13.05 36.02
CA ASP A 426 -32.93 12.27 36.00
C ASP A 426 -33.97 12.99 35.14
N LEU A 427 -34.65 12.25 34.25
CA LEU A 427 -35.62 12.76 33.31
C LEU A 427 -36.74 13.55 34.00
N TYR A 428 -37.17 13.14 35.20
CA TYR A 428 -38.16 13.86 36.00
C TYR A 428 -37.59 15.12 36.64
N GLN A 429 -36.34 15.13 37.08
CA GLN A 429 -35.69 16.35 37.57
C GLN A 429 -35.53 17.37 36.44
N LEU A 430 -35.15 16.91 35.26
CA LEU A 430 -35.06 17.71 34.04
C LEU A 430 -36.42 18.23 33.60
N GLN A 431 -37.45 17.38 33.58
CA GLN A 431 -38.81 17.81 33.24
C GLN A 431 -39.40 18.75 34.28
N ALA A 432 -39.19 18.51 35.58
CA ALA A 432 -39.60 19.40 36.66
C ALA A 432 -38.89 20.75 36.57
N LEU A 433 -37.59 20.77 36.28
CA LEU A 433 -36.82 21.98 36.00
C LEU A 433 -37.33 22.71 34.75
N ARG A 434 -37.65 22.00 33.67
CA ARG A 434 -38.20 22.60 32.45
C ARG A 434 -39.57 23.21 32.69
N LEU A 435 -40.46 22.46 33.35
CA LEU A 435 -41.78 22.93 33.75
C LEU A 435 -41.67 24.14 34.68
N SER A 436 -40.74 24.15 35.64
CA SER A 436 -40.52 25.29 36.54
C SER A 436 -39.98 26.53 35.82
N HIS A 437 -39.38 26.36 34.64
CA HIS A 437 -38.86 27.44 33.79
C HIS A 437 -39.77 27.73 32.57
N GLY A 438 -41.00 27.21 32.55
CA GLY A 438 -41.96 27.46 31.46
C GLY A 438 -41.54 26.86 30.10
N MET A 439 -40.59 25.92 30.10
CA MET A 439 -40.13 25.23 28.90
C MET A 439 -41.05 24.03 28.59
N PRO A 440 -41.28 23.70 27.31
CA PRO A 440 -42.05 22.52 26.95
C PRO A 440 -41.38 21.25 27.49
N PRO A 441 -42.15 20.24 27.94
CA PRO A 441 -41.62 18.98 28.41
C PRO A 441 -40.82 18.29 27.30
N LEU A 442 -39.81 17.51 27.69
CA LEU A 442 -39.12 16.63 26.75
C LEU A 442 -40.07 15.50 26.33
N ASP A 443 -40.01 15.13 25.05
CA ASP A 443 -40.84 14.07 24.48
C ASP A 443 -40.36 12.68 24.95
N HIS A 444 -41.29 11.86 25.46
CA HIS A 444 -41.05 10.51 26.00
C HIS A 444 -41.61 9.41 25.09
N GLN A 445 -42.06 9.74 23.89
CA GLN A 445 -42.70 8.79 22.96
C GLN A 445 -41.91 7.49 22.76
N TRP A 446 -40.58 7.50 22.92
CA TRP A 446 -39.78 6.28 22.88
C TRP A 446 -39.87 5.39 24.09
N ASP A 447 -39.81 5.92 25.31
CA ASP A 447 -39.94 5.08 26.50
C ASP A 447 -41.33 4.42 26.51
N ASP A 448 -42.35 5.17 26.05
CA ASP A 448 -43.72 4.68 25.85
C ASP A 448 -43.81 3.67 24.68
N ALA A 449 -43.20 3.94 23.52
CA ALA A 449 -43.22 3.04 22.36
C ALA A 449 -42.38 1.77 22.58
N ALA A 450 -41.24 1.86 23.26
CA ALA A 450 -40.41 0.73 23.63
C ALA A 450 -41.11 -0.14 24.67
N ALA A 451 -41.75 0.46 25.69
CA ALA A 451 -42.63 -0.26 26.60
C ALA A 451 -43.83 -0.88 25.87
N GLY A 452 -44.43 -0.18 24.91
CA GLY A 452 -45.50 -0.67 24.05
C GLY A 452 -45.09 -1.87 23.19
N ALA A 453 -43.95 -1.81 22.52
CA ALA A 453 -43.45 -2.86 21.63
C ALA A 453 -42.95 -4.09 22.39
N LEU A 454 -42.29 -3.91 23.53
CA LEU A 454 -41.72 -5.01 24.31
C LEU A 454 -42.74 -5.65 25.27
N ARG A 455 -43.61 -4.84 25.91
CA ARG A 455 -44.53 -5.25 26.99
C ARG A 455 -46.02 -5.07 26.65
N GLY A 456 -46.39 -4.32 25.60
CA GLY A 456 -47.79 -4.10 25.24
C GLY A 456 -48.51 -3.08 26.14
N VAL A 457 -47.77 -2.16 26.76
CA VAL A 457 -48.27 -1.18 27.73
C VAL A 457 -48.00 0.26 27.30
N PRO A 458 -48.76 1.25 27.79
CA PRO A 458 -48.59 2.62 27.33
C PRO A 458 -47.34 3.33 27.87
N SER A 459 -46.75 2.88 29.00
CA SER A 459 -45.65 3.58 29.68
C SER A 459 -44.69 2.67 30.49
N PRO A 460 -43.43 3.11 30.74
CA PRO A 460 -42.41 2.37 31.50
C PRO A 460 -42.78 2.12 32.98
N LEU A 461 -42.12 1.17 33.64
CA LEU A 461 -42.37 0.81 35.06
C LEU A 461 -41.67 1.75 36.04
N HIS A 462 -40.41 2.10 35.76
CA HIS A 462 -39.59 2.97 36.60
C HIS A 462 -38.91 4.03 35.72
N PRO A 463 -38.61 5.24 36.25
CA PRO A 463 -37.92 6.28 35.51
C PRO A 463 -36.45 5.93 35.20
N VAL A 464 -35.89 6.54 34.14
CA VAL A 464 -34.45 6.51 33.87
C VAL A 464 -33.72 7.36 34.92
N GLY A 465 -33.36 6.73 36.04
CA GLY A 465 -32.63 7.34 37.16
C GLY A 465 -31.16 6.91 37.25
N ARG A 466 -30.39 7.52 38.15
CA ARG A 466 -29.00 7.11 38.46
C ARG A 466 -28.98 5.88 39.36
N ALA A 467 -28.07 4.92 39.13
CA ALA A 467 -27.86 3.80 40.05
C ALA A 467 -27.26 4.27 41.39
N PRO A 468 -27.65 3.70 42.55
CA PRO A 468 -27.04 3.99 43.84
C PRO A 468 -25.58 3.49 43.90
N GLY A 469 -24.64 4.32 44.36
CA GLY A 469 -23.24 3.89 44.62
C GLY A 469 -22.16 4.25 43.59
N ARG A 470 -22.17 5.49 43.07
CA ARG A 470 -21.21 5.91 42.06
C ARG A 470 -19.73 5.77 42.49
N GLY A 471 -18.96 5.08 41.65
CA GLY A 471 -17.52 5.26 41.52
C GLY A 471 -17.19 6.60 40.82
N ALA A 472 -15.91 6.98 40.82
CA ALA A 472 -15.47 8.18 40.10
C ALA A 472 -15.81 8.08 38.61
N ILE A 473 -16.04 9.23 37.97
CA ILE A 473 -16.12 9.31 36.50
C ILE A 473 -14.76 8.81 35.97
N PRO A 474 -14.73 7.91 34.97
CA PRO A 474 -13.48 7.40 34.39
C PRO A 474 -12.59 8.54 33.87
N GLY A 475 -11.30 8.24 33.67
CA GLY A 475 -10.24 9.18 33.26
C GLY A 475 -10.52 9.98 31.98
N PRO A 476 -9.54 10.75 31.45
CA PRO A 476 -9.77 11.56 30.26
C PRO A 476 -10.34 10.74 29.08
N PRO A 477 -11.17 11.35 28.21
CA PRO A 477 -11.92 10.67 27.13
C PRO A 477 -11.09 9.92 26.08
N ASP A 478 -9.76 10.07 26.12
CA ASP A 478 -8.80 9.43 25.23
C ASP A 478 -8.04 8.27 25.91
N ASP A 479 -8.43 7.90 27.14
CA ASP A 479 -7.70 6.88 27.92
C ASP A 479 -8.06 5.46 27.46
N GLU A 480 -7.22 4.90 26.57
CA GLU A 480 -7.18 3.47 26.24
C GLU A 480 -6.49 2.63 27.35
N GLN A 481 -5.94 3.27 28.39
CA GLN A 481 -5.14 2.59 29.41
C GLN A 481 -6.03 2.05 30.53
N GLU A 482 -5.76 0.80 30.90
CA GLU A 482 -6.39 0.17 32.04
C GLU A 482 -5.32 -0.41 32.96
N LYS A 483 -5.62 -0.46 34.27
CA LYS A 483 -4.77 -1.16 35.23
C LYS A 483 -5.06 -2.64 35.14
N ILE A 484 -4.27 -3.38 34.36
CA ILE A 484 -4.47 -4.82 34.07
C ILE A 484 -4.66 -5.65 35.36
N GLU A 485 -3.80 -5.42 36.37
CA GLU A 485 -3.92 -6.09 37.67
C GLU A 485 -5.25 -5.80 38.38
N LEU A 486 -5.81 -4.60 38.18
CA LEU A 486 -7.11 -4.25 38.72
C LEU A 486 -8.24 -4.88 37.90
N LEU A 487 -8.15 -4.87 36.56
CA LEU A 487 -9.12 -5.55 35.69
C LEU A 487 -9.24 -7.03 36.05
N LYS A 488 -8.12 -7.72 36.23
CA LYS A 488 -8.09 -9.15 36.60
C LYS A 488 -8.69 -9.43 37.99
N ARG A 489 -8.63 -8.45 38.91
CA ARG A 489 -9.19 -8.59 40.26
C ARG A 489 -10.68 -8.26 40.35
N LEU A 490 -11.21 -7.42 39.47
CA LEU A 490 -12.61 -6.96 39.54
C LEU A 490 -13.63 -8.11 39.56
N PRO A 491 -13.57 -9.11 38.65
CA PRO A 491 -14.58 -10.19 38.59
C PRO A 491 -14.74 -10.96 39.90
N THR A 492 -13.65 -11.12 40.65
CA THR A 492 -13.62 -11.91 41.90
C THR A 492 -13.73 -11.05 43.17
N MET A 493 -13.91 -9.73 43.07
CA MET A 493 -14.06 -8.89 44.26
C MET A 493 -15.43 -9.05 44.90
N ASP A 494 -15.45 -9.06 46.23
CA ASP A 494 -16.68 -8.98 47.02
C ASP A 494 -17.47 -7.69 46.76
N PRO A 495 -18.81 -7.73 46.86
CA PRO A 495 -19.68 -6.59 46.55
C PRO A 495 -19.36 -5.33 47.35
N GLU A 496 -18.92 -5.46 48.60
CA GLU A 496 -18.55 -4.33 49.47
C GLU A 496 -17.31 -3.60 48.94
N LEU A 497 -16.29 -4.35 48.50
CA LEU A 497 -15.06 -3.81 47.92
C LEU A 497 -15.31 -3.19 46.54
N LEU A 498 -16.11 -3.85 45.70
CA LEU A 498 -16.54 -3.31 44.40
C LEU A 498 -17.27 -1.98 44.56
N PHE A 499 -18.23 -1.93 45.49
CA PHE A 499 -19.02 -0.73 45.75
C PHE A 499 -18.16 0.42 46.29
N GLY A 500 -17.23 0.13 47.21
CA GLY A 500 -16.33 1.09 47.83
C GLY A 500 -15.09 1.49 47.01
N LEU A 501 -14.86 0.88 45.84
CA LEU A 501 -13.65 1.10 45.05
C LEU A 501 -13.50 2.58 44.62
N ARG A 502 -12.39 3.21 45.02
CA ARG A 502 -12.01 4.60 44.68
C ARG A 502 -10.91 4.72 43.63
N ALA A 503 -10.43 3.61 43.09
CA ALA A 503 -9.35 3.60 42.10
C ALA A 503 -9.81 4.26 40.79
N GLU A 504 -8.89 4.96 40.12
CA GLU A 504 -9.08 5.42 38.74
C GLU A 504 -9.10 4.20 37.81
N LEU A 505 -10.23 4.04 37.12
CA LEU A 505 -10.51 3.03 36.09
C LEU A 505 -10.67 3.74 34.75
N GLY A 506 -10.23 3.11 33.66
CA GLY A 506 -10.62 3.51 32.32
C GLY A 506 -12.08 3.15 32.04
N LEU A 507 -12.54 3.38 30.80
CA LEU A 507 -13.92 3.11 30.41
C LEU A 507 -14.30 1.64 30.61
N VAL A 508 -13.43 0.71 30.22
CA VAL A 508 -13.72 -0.72 30.25
C VAL A 508 -13.77 -1.21 31.69
N GLY A 509 -12.80 -0.84 32.52
CA GLY A 509 -12.80 -1.15 33.94
C GLY A 509 -14.02 -0.58 34.67
N HIS A 510 -14.48 0.62 34.27
CA HIS A 510 -15.70 1.20 34.81
C HIS A 510 -16.96 0.39 34.41
N LEU A 511 -17.10 0.03 33.13
CA LEU A 511 -18.21 -0.81 32.65
C LEU A 511 -18.22 -2.19 33.32
N MET A 512 -17.05 -2.80 33.54
CA MET A 512 -16.90 -4.05 34.29
C MET A 512 -17.42 -3.89 35.72
N ARG A 513 -17.00 -2.85 36.43
CA ARG A 513 -17.44 -2.59 37.81
C ARG A 513 -18.96 -2.42 37.88
N GLU A 514 -19.55 -1.60 37.01
CA GLU A 514 -21.00 -1.35 37.00
C GLU A 514 -21.79 -2.64 36.65
N THR A 515 -21.28 -3.42 35.71
CA THR A 515 -21.83 -4.74 35.36
C THR A 515 -21.84 -5.68 36.57
N LEU A 516 -20.72 -5.80 37.27
CA LEU A 516 -20.59 -6.69 38.43
C LEU A 516 -21.48 -6.26 39.59
N ILE A 517 -21.59 -4.94 39.84
CA ILE A 517 -22.52 -4.39 40.84
C ILE A 517 -23.97 -4.76 40.50
N ALA A 518 -24.39 -4.53 39.25
CA ALA A 518 -25.75 -4.88 38.82
C ALA A 518 -26.00 -6.40 38.94
N GLY A 519 -25.04 -7.22 38.49
CA GLY A 519 -25.11 -8.68 38.58
C GLY A 519 -25.23 -9.19 40.03
N ARG A 520 -24.41 -8.68 40.93
CA ARG A 520 -24.43 -9.06 42.36
C ARG A 520 -25.74 -8.65 43.03
N ALA A 521 -26.32 -7.49 42.68
CA ALA A 521 -27.64 -7.10 43.19
C ALA A 521 -28.77 -8.05 42.76
N ILE A 522 -28.75 -8.52 41.50
CA ILE A 522 -29.72 -9.52 40.99
C ILE A 522 -29.59 -10.84 41.75
N VAL A 523 -28.35 -11.33 41.90
CA VAL A 523 -28.04 -12.56 42.64
C VAL A 523 -28.50 -12.44 44.09
N GLY A 524 -28.18 -11.32 44.75
CA GLY A 524 -28.53 -11.12 46.15
C GLY A 524 -30.03 -10.97 46.39
N ASP A 525 -30.79 -10.34 45.49
CA ASP A 525 -32.25 -10.32 45.58
C ASP A 525 -32.84 -11.73 45.48
N ALA A 526 -32.39 -12.52 44.49
CA ALA A 526 -32.78 -13.91 44.32
C ALA A 526 -32.43 -14.76 45.55
N PHE A 527 -31.25 -14.57 46.12
CA PHE A 527 -30.81 -15.26 47.34
C PHE A 527 -31.69 -14.90 48.56
N ARG A 528 -32.02 -13.63 48.76
CA ARG A 528 -32.92 -13.22 49.85
C ARG A 528 -34.30 -13.84 49.71
N ARG A 529 -34.85 -13.86 48.49
CA ARG A 529 -36.14 -14.50 48.19
C ARG A 529 -36.10 -15.98 48.52
N LEU A 530 -35.04 -16.68 48.12
CA LEU A 530 -34.82 -18.08 48.46
C LEU A 530 -34.83 -18.29 49.99
N GLN A 531 -34.11 -17.46 50.74
CA GLN A 531 -34.05 -17.54 52.21
C GLN A 531 -35.40 -17.25 52.89
N GLN A 532 -36.20 -16.38 52.28
CA GLN A 532 -37.53 -15.99 52.79
C GLN A 532 -38.65 -16.94 52.33
N GLY A 533 -38.34 -17.97 51.52
CA GLY A 533 -39.33 -18.87 50.92
C GLY A 533 -40.23 -18.18 49.88
N ILE A 534 -39.79 -17.05 49.31
CA ILE A 534 -40.49 -16.32 48.26
C ILE A 534 -40.03 -16.86 46.89
N PRO A 535 -40.94 -17.16 45.96
CA PRO A 535 -40.57 -17.61 44.62
C PRO A 535 -39.65 -16.61 43.90
N ILE A 536 -38.62 -17.13 43.23
CA ILE A 536 -37.70 -16.35 42.39
C ILE A 536 -38.31 -16.20 41.00
N SER A 537 -38.30 -14.98 40.46
CA SER A 537 -38.71 -14.69 39.08
C SER A 537 -37.53 -14.17 38.27
N LEU A 538 -37.35 -14.69 37.05
CA LEU A 538 -36.19 -14.42 36.19
C LEU A 538 -36.10 -12.95 35.73
N GLY A 539 -37.24 -12.28 35.64
CA GLY A 539 -37.36 -10.90 35.16
C GLY A 539 -37.72 -9.88 36.24
N GLN A 540 -37.57 -10.23 37.52
CA GLN A 540 -37.96 -9.37 38.63
C GLN A 540 -37.17 -8.04 38.59
N PRO A 541 -37.84 -6.87 38.57
CA PRO A 541 -37.13 -5.60 38.64
C PRO A 541 -36.50 -5.42 40.02
N LEU A 542 -35.32 -4.81 40.05
CA LEU A 542 -34.67 -4.43 41.30
C LEU A 542 -35.26 -3.12 41.84
N ALA A 543 -35.32 -2.98 43.17
CA ALA A 543 -35.84 -1.79 43.85
C ALA A 543 -34.82 -0.64 43.87
N TRP A 544 -34.49 -0.08 42.70
CA TRP A 544 -33.46 0.97 42.54
C TRP A 544 -33.85 2.32 43.14
N ASP A 545 -35.14 2.58 43.26
CA ASP A 545 -35.74 3.75 43.90
C ASP A 545 -35.60 3.72 45.43
N ASP A 546 -35.45 2.53 46.02
CA ASP A 546 -35.11 2.31 47.42
C ASP A 546 -33.62 1.98 47.57
N GLN A 547 -32.81 3.02 47.83
CA GLN A 547 -31.36 2.86 48.00
C GLN A 547 -30.97 1.89 49.11
N ALA A 548 -31.77 1.76 50.17
CA ALA A 548 -31.48 0.86 51.28
C ALA A 548 -31.75 -0.59 50.84
N ALA A 549 -32.93 -0.85 50.28
CA ALA A 549 -33.29 -2.18 49.79
C ALA A 549 -32.36 -2.68 48.68
N TYR A 550 -31.91 -1.78 47.79
CA TYR A 550 -30.93 -2.08 46.75
C TYR A 550 -29.55 -2.45 47.32
N ARG A 551 -29.03 -1.67 48.28
CA ARG A 551 -27.75 -1.96 48.93
C ARG A 551 -27.78 -3.27 49.69
N ASP A 552 -28.88 -3.54 50.39
CA ASP A 552 -29.08 -4.79 51.11
C ASP A 552 -29.09 -5.98 50.16
N ALA A 553 -29.69 -5.84 48.96
CA ALA A 553 -29.62 -6.87 47.92
C ALA A 553 -28.19 -7.04 47.40
N LEU A 554 -27.49 -5.94 47.10
CA LEU A 554 -26.13 -5.95 46.57
C LEU A 554 -25.14 -6.66 47.50
N PHE A 555 -25.11 -6.31 48.78
CA PHE A 555 -24.08 -6.79 49.70
C PHE A 555 -24.25 -8.27 50.07
N VAL A 556 -25.45 -8.83 49.98
CA VAL A 556 -25.67 -10.28 50.17
C VAL A 556 -25.44 -11.10 48.90
N GLY A 557 -25.22 -10.45 47.75
CA GLY A 557 -24.88 -11.07 46.46
C GLY A 557 -23.43 -11.58 46.38
N SER A 558 -22.99 -12.34 47.38
CA SER A 558 -21.65 -12.93 47.46
C SER A 558 -21.49 -14.15 46.56
N ASP A 559 -20.24 -14.61 46.35
CA ASP A 559 -19.98 -15.85 45.60
C ASP A 559 -20.60 -17.07 46.28
N ALA A 560 -20.72 -17.05 47.61
CA ALA A 560 -21.45 -18.08 48.36
C ALA A 560 -22.97 -18.07 48.03
N ALA A 561 -23.56 -16.88 47.82
CA ALA A 561 -24.94 -16.77 47.36
C ALA A 561 -25.11 -17.32 45.93
N VAL A 562 -24.16 -17.05 45.03
CA VAL A 562 -24.13 -17.65 43.68
C VAL A 562 -24.09 -19.17 43.75
N GLN A 563 -23.19 -19.76 44.55
CA GLN A 563 -23.10 -21.22 44.69
C GLN A 563 -24.34 -21.82 45.35
N THR A 564 -24.95 -21.12 46.30
CA THR A 564 -26.20 -21.56 46.93
C THR A 564 -27.33 -21.59 45.91
N LEU A 565 -27.51 -20.53 45.12
CA LEU A 565 -28.54 -20.49 44.06
C LEU A 565 -28.30 -21.55 42.97
N ARG A 566 -27.03 -21.83 42.64
CA ARG A 566 -26.65 -22.87 41.67
C ARG A 566 -27.03 -24.28 42.12
N THR A 567 -26.95 -24.56 43.42
CA THR A 567 -27.24 -25.88 44.02
C THR A 567 -28.65 -26.00 44.58
N ALA A 568 -29.37 -24.88 44.75
CA ALA A 568 -30.74 -24.85 45.24
C ALA A 568 -31.72 -25.57 44.29
N ASN A 569 -32.81 -26.10 44.87
CA ASN A 569 -33.90 -26.71 44.11
C ASN A 569 -34.88 -25.67 43.51
N ASP A 570 -34.36 -24.53 43.04
CA ASP A 570 -35.13 -23.48 42.36
C ASP A 570 -34.58 -23.28 40.93
N PRO A 571 -35.36 -23.57 39.88
CA PRO A 571 -34.91 -23.44 38.49
C PRO A 571 -34.53 -22.00 38.09
N ALA A 572 -35.25 -21.00 38.60
CA ALA A 572 -35.01 -19.60 38.25
C ALA A 572 -33.72 -19.09 38.91
N GLY A 573 -33.50 -19.43 40.17
CA GLY A 573 -32.25 -19.17 40.90
C GLY A 573 -31.03 -19.76 40.19
N ARG A 574 -31.13 -21.00 39.68
CA ARG A 574 -30.04 -21.64 38.91
C ARG A 574 -29.73 -20.88 37.62
N VAL A 575 -30.74 -20.41 36.89
CA VAL A 575 -30.55 -19.64 35.66
C VAL A 575 -29.89 -18.28 35.96
N LEU A 576 -30.32 -17.57 37.02
CA LEU A 576 -29.71 -16.30 37.41
C LEU A 576 -28.25 -16.48 37.87
N ALA A 577 -27.96 -17.56 38.62
CA ALA A 577 -26.61 -17.90 39.03
C ALA A 577 -25.70 -18.27 37.85
N GLN A 578 -26.21 -19.02 36.86
CA GLN A 578 -25.46 -19.35 35.65
C GLN A 578 -25.19 -18.09 34.83
N ARG A 579 -26.20 -17.24 34.64
CA ARG A 579 -26.06 -15.99 33.88
C ARG A 579 -25.02 -15.05 34.49
N PHE A 580 -24.98 -14.94 35.82
CA PHE A 580 -23.92 -14.17 36.48
C PHE A 580 -22.54 -14.76 36.20
N ALA A 581 -22.42 -16.09 36.25
CA ALA A 581 -21.16 -16.77 35.94
C ALA A 581 -20.72 -16.56 34.48
N ASP A 582 -21.63 -16.63 33.51
CA ASP A 582 -21.34 -16.39 32.09
C ASP A 582 -20.86 -14.95 31.84
N VAL A 583 -21.42 -13.97 32.55
CA VAL A 583 -20.96 -12.57 32.50
C VAL A 583 -19.58 -12.44 33.15
N GLN A 584 -19.40 -13.04 34.33
CA GLN A 584 -18.13 -13.02 35.05
C GLN A 584 -17.00 -13.62 34.19
N GLU A 585 -17.24 -14.77 33.57
CA GLU A 585 -16.29 -15.43 32.66
C GLU A 585 -15.94 -14.54 31.46
N ALA A 586 -16.93 -13.89 30.82
CA ALA A 586 -16.65 -12.97 29.72
C ALA A 586 -15.77 -11.78 30.16
N LEU A 587 -16.00 -11.25 31.37
CA LEU A 587 -15.18 -10.18 31.94
C LEU A 587 -13.76 -10.65 32.28
N GLU A 588 -13.60 -11.87 32.78
CA GLU A 588 -12.29 -12.50 33.02
C GLU A 588 -11.52 -12.66 31.70
N VAL A 589 -12.18 -13.15 30.65
CA VAL A 589 -11.60 -13.26 29.30
C VAL A 589 -11.19 -11.88 28.79
N ILE A 590 -12.02 -10.85 28.92
CA ILE A 590 -11.65 -9.47 28.52
C ILE A 590 -10.38 -9.02 29.27
N ALA A 591 -10.29 -9.26 30.57
CA ALA A 591 -9.13 -8.88 31.38
C ALA A 591 -7.85 -9.64 30.98
N ASP A 592 -7.96 -10.93 30.64
CA ASP A 592 -6.85 -11.77 30.20
C ASP A 592 -6.37 -11.46 28.78
N LEU A 593 -7.30 -11.06 27.90
CA LEU A 593 -6.99 -10.64 26.54
C LEU A 593 -6.43 -9.22 26.46
N TRP A 594 -6.65 -8.39 27.49
CA TRP A 594 -6.36 -6.95 27.43
C TRP A 594 -4.91 -6.63 27.05
N ASP A 595 -3.93 -7.34 27.62
CA ASP A 595 -2.49 -7.12 27.38
C ASP A 595 -2.09 -7.25 25.90
N ARG A 596 -2.78 -8.13 25.17
CA ARG A 596 -2.51 -8.41 23.75
C ARG A 596 -3.51 -7.79 22.77
N MET A 597 -4.72 -7.45 23.23
CA MET A 597 -5.85 -7.06 22.39
C MET A 597 -6.59 -5.80 22.89
N ALA A 598 -5.96 -4.94 23.69
CA ALA A 598 -6.57 -3.72 24.24
C ALA A 598 -7.30 -2.89 23.17
N ARG A 599 -6.67 -2.61 22.02
CA ARG A 599 -7.26 -1.80 20.95
C ARG A 599 -8.53 -2.43 20.35
N PRO A 600 -8.53 -3.69 19.85
CA PRO A 600 -9.77 -4.36 19.41
C PRO A 600 -10.87 -4.40 20.49
N LEU A 601 -10.53 -4.74 21.73
CA LEU A 601 -11.51 -4.85 22.83
C LEU A 601 -12.11 -3.49 23.20
N PHE A 602 -11.29 -2.44 23.24
CA PHE A 602 -11.75 -1.08 23.48
C PHE A 602 -12.68 -0.60 22.36
N ARG A 603 -12.29 -0.81 21.09
CA ARG A 603 -13.14 -0.49 19.93
C ARG A 603 -14.47 -1.24 19.97
N ALA A 604 -14.46 -2.52 20.35
CA ALA A 604 -15.65 -3.33 20.52
C ALA A 604 -16.56 -2.79 21.64
N ALA A 605 -15.98 -2.36 22.77
CA ALA A 605 -16.72 -1.72 23.86
C ALA A 605 -17.40 -0.41 23.41
N LEU A 606 -16.71 0.40 22.61
CA LEU A 606 -17.31 1.61 22.01
C LEU A 606 -18.45 1.27 21.04
N ALA A 607 -18.27 0.26 20.19
CA ALA A 607 -19.32 -0.18 19.27
C ALA A 607 -20.55 -0.75 20.01
N ALA A 608 -20.33 -1.47 21.11
CA ALA A 608 -21.39 -1.94 22.00
C ALA A 608 -22.13 -0.78 22.67
N LEU A 609 -21.41 0.23 23.15
CA LEU A 609 -21.96 1.46 23.71
C LEU A 609 -22.84 2.19 22.68
N ASP A 610 -22.37 2.34 21.43
CA ASP A 610 -23.16 2.96 20.37
C ASP A 610 -24.44 2.18 20.08
N THR A 611 -24.36 0.84 20.04
CA THR A 611 -25.50 -0.05 19.80
C THR A 611 -26.50 -0.05 20.95
N ALA A 612 -26.03 0.24 22.17
CA ALA A 612 -26.85 0.47 23.35
C ALA A 612 -27.44 1.89 23.43
N ALA A 613 -26.94 2.82 22.63
CA ALA A 613 -27.34 4.22 22.70
C ALA A 613 -28.18 4.66 21.49
N PHE A 614 -27.61 4.56 20.28
CA PHE A 614 -28.17 5.17 19.06
C PHE A 614 -28.07 4.32 17.78
N ARG A 615 -27.25 3.25 17.74
CA ARG A 615 -27.08 2.39 16.57
C ARG A 615 -28.06 1.22 16.56
N VAL A 616 -29.06 1.31 15.69
CA VAL A 616 -30.08 0.26 15.49
C VAL A 616 -29.69 -0.80 14.45
N ASP A 617 -28.76 -0.47 13.56
CA ASP A 617 -28.39 -1.32 12.43
C ASP A 617 -27.84 -2.72 12.78
N PRO A 618 -27.10 -2.95 13.88
CA PRO A 618 -26.59 -4.28 14.22
C PRO A 618 -27.73 -5.25 14.56
N TRP A 619 -28.85 -4.74 15.08
CA TRP A 619 -30.01 -5.55 15.41
C TRP A 619 -30.69 -6.12 14.18
N LEU A 620 -30.83 -5.33 13.10
CA LEU A 620 -31.43 -5.81 11.85
C LEU A 620 -30.46 -6.70 11.07
N THR A 621 -29.18 -6.32 10.99
CA THR A 621 -28.17 -7.11 10.27
C THR A 621 -27.92 -8.46 10.93
N GLY A 622 -28.08 -8.59 12.25
CA GLY A 622 -28.05 -9.87 12.97
C GLY A 622 -29.13 -10.86 12.51
N LEU A 623 -30.35 -10.39 12.19
CA LEU A 623 -31.41 -11.25 11.62
C LEU A 623 -31.01 -11.78 10.24
N ALA A 624 -30.48 -10.89 9.38
CA ALA A 624 -30.02 -11.26 8.05
C ALA A 624 -28.85 -12.24 8.11
N GLU A 625 -27.86 -12.01 9.00
CA GLU A 625 -26.71 -12.88 9.21
C GLU A 625 -27.13 -14.28 9.70
N ARG A 626 -28.04 -14.38 10.68
CA ARG A 626 -28.53 -15.70 11.13
C ARG A 626 -29.18 -16.49 9.98
N ARG A 627 -30.01 -15.83 9.18
CA ARG A 627 -30.63 -16.47 8.01
C ARG A 627 -29.61 -16.82 6.94
N LEU A 628 -28.59 -15.98 6.72
CA LEU A 628 -27.46 -16.29 5.82
C LEU A 628 -26.70 -17.53 6.29
N GLN A 629 -26.33 -17.62 7.57
CA GLN A 629 -25.66 -18.80 8.15
C GLN A 629 -26.47 -20.07 7.92
N ARG A 630 -27.79 -20.00 8.06
CA ARG A 630 -28.67 -21.11 7.74
C ARG A 630 -28.63 -21.47 6.25
N LEU A 631 -28.73 -20.49 5.35
CA LEU A 631 -28.67 -20.70 3.90
C LEU A 631 -27.33 -21.33 3.47
N ILE A 632 -26.22 -20.92 4.09
CA ILE A 632 -24.90 -21.55 3.92
C ILE A 632 -24.95 -23.01 4.40
N SER A 633 -25.50 -23.28 5.59
CA SER A 633 -25.56 -24.64 6.16
C SER A 633 -26.36 -25.63 5.30
N VAL A 634 -27.42 -25.17 4.64
CA VAL A 634 -28.24 -25.98 3.72
C VAL A 634 -27.73 -25.94 2.27
N ARG A 635 -26.59 -25.29 2.02
CA ARG A 635 -25.96 -25.12 0.70
C ARG A 635 -26.89 -24.51 -0.34
N ALA A 636 -27.61 -23.45 0.05
CA ALA A 636 -28.37 -22.64 -0.90
C ALA A 636 -27.44 -22.05 -1.97
N PRO A 637 -27.90 -21.90 -3.23
CA PRO A 637 -27.07 -21.35 -4.30
C PRO A 637 -26.89 -19.83 -4.15
N PHE A 638 -25.68 -19.35 -4.44
CA PHE A 638 -25.31 -17.94 -4.43
C PHE A 638 -25.21 -17.45 -5.89
N ARG A 639 -25.90 -16.35 -6.21
CA ARG A 639 -26.02 -15.82 -7.57
C ARG A 639 -25.52 -14.39 -7.63
N LEU A 640 -24.87 -14.01 -8.73
CA LEU A 640 -24.39 -12.64 -8.92
C LEU A 640 -25.51 -11.72 -9.35
N GLY A 641 -25.54 -10.54 -8.72
CA GLY A 641 -26.34 -9.41 -9.15
C GLY A 641 -25.54 -8.12 -9.03
N VAL A 642 -26.21 -7.00 -9.27
CA VAL A 642 -25.61 -5.67 -9.20
C VAL A 642 -26.56 -4.69 -8.55
N TYR A 643 -26.00 -3.64 -7.94
CA TYR A 643 -26.79 -2.53 -7.40
C TYR A 643 -26.00 -1.21 -7.40
N GLY A 644 -26.70 -0.10 -7.44
CA GLY A 644 -26.17 1.23 -7.20
C GLY A 644 -27.31 2.22 -6.98
N TRP A 645 -27.05 3.30 -6.26
CA TRP A 645 -28.04 4.38 -6.14
C TRP A 645 -27.39 5.75 -6.09
N VAL A 646 -28.19 6.77 -6.44
CA VAL A 646 -27.88 8.18 -6.26
C VAL A 646 -28.98 8.81 -5.41
N ASP A 647 -28.60 9.47 -4.32
CA ASP A 647 -29.50 10.24 -3.46
C ASP A 647 -29.92 11.55 -4.14
N ALA A 648 -31.23 11.82 -4.16
CA ALA A 648 -31.87 13.04 -4.63
C ALA A 648 -31.22 13.71 -5.88
N PRO A 649 -31.05 12.98 -7.00
CA PRO A 649 -30.45 13.55 -8.20
C PRO A 649 -31.32 14.67 -8.75
N ALA A 650 -30.72 15.84 -8.97
CA ALA A 650 -31.39 17.02 -9.49
C ALA A 650 -30.53 17.72 -10.58
N PRO A 651 -31.14 18.53 -11.46
CA PRO A 651 -30.41 19.41 -12.36
C PRO A 651 -29.45 20.33 -11.58
N PHE A 652 -28.28 20.61 -12.17
CA PHE A 652 -27.35 21.58 -11.59
C PHE A 652 -27.95 22.98 -11.61
N ASP A 653 -27.97 23.63 -10.45
CA ASP A 653 -28.31 25.04 -10.28
C ASP A 653 -27.06 25.79 -9.81
N ALA A 654 -26.72 26.88 -10.49
CA ALA A 654 -25.51 27.66 -10.20
C ALA A 654 -25.77 28.53 -8.97
N ALA A 655 -25.50 28.01 -7.78
CA ALA A 655 -25.59 28.79 -6.56
C ALA A 655 -24.52 29.93 -6.56
N PRO A 656 -24.80 31.06 -5.89
CA PRO A 656 -23.88 32.21 -5.82
C PRO A 656 -22.60 31.96 -4.98
N ASP A 657 -22.46 30.77 -4.40
CA ASP A 657 -21.34 30.37 -3.54
C ASP A 657 -20.07 29.93 -4.30
N GLY A 658 -20.08 29.99 -5.64
CA GLY A 658 -18.93 29.63 -6.46
C GLY A 658 -18.78 28.12 -6.70
N THR A 659 -19.84 27.33 -6.50
CA THR A 659 -19.86 25.91 -6.87
C THR A 659 -19.53 25.72 -8.36
N LEU A 660 -18.47 24.95 -8.63
CA LEU A 660 -18.03 24.67 -10.01
C LEU A 660 -19.10 23.89 -10.76
N ALA A 661 -19.35 24.27 -12.01
CA ALA A 661 -20.20 23.48 -12.91
C ALA A 661 -19.62 22.05 -13.08
N PRO A 662 -20.45 20.99 -13.19
CA PRO A 662 -19.98 19.66 -13.51
C PRO A 662 -19.30 19.59 -14.88
N GLY A 663 -18.23 18.82 -15.00
CA GLY A 663 -17.49 18.64 -16.25
C GLY A 663 -16.09 19.28 -16.25
N PRO A 664 -15.51 19.54 -17.44
CA PRO A 664 -14.20 20.17 -17.55
C PRO A 664 -14.21 21.54 -16.87
N THR A 665 -13.24 21.77 -16.00
CA THR A 665 -13.06 23.05 -15.30
C THR A 665 -12.23 24.01 -16.13
N VAL A 666 -12.20 25.29 -15.73
CA VAL A 666 -11.28 26.30 -16.31
C VAL A 666 -9.80 25.95 -16.14
N ALA A 667 -9.47 24.98 -15.29
CA ALA A 667 -8.11 24.44 -15.21
C ALA A 667 -7.67 23.82 -16.55
N GLY A 668 -8.58 23.26 -17.35
CA GLY A 668 -8.24 22.69 -18.65
C GLY A 668 -7.27 21.49 -18.57
N LEU A 669 -6.46 21.32 -19.62
CA LEU A 669 -5.49 20.23 -19.77
C LEU A 669 -4.06 20.77 -19.55
N LEU A 670 -3.27 20.06 -18.75
CA LEU A 670 -1.86 20.34 -18.51
C LEU A 670 -1.03 19.10 -18.80
N HIS A 671 0.00 19.27 -19.61
CA HIS A 671 0.93 18.19 -19.96
C HIS A 671 2.17 18.27 -19.07
N ALA A 672 2.58 17.14 -18.51
CA ALA A 672 3.74 17.02 -17.65
C ALA A 672 4.65 15.86 -18.09
N PRO A 673 5.95 15.93 -17.77
CA PRO A 673 6.90 14.90 -18.18
C PRO A 673 6.75 13.56 -17.45
N SER A 674 5.97 13.49 -16.37
CA SER A 674 5.75 12.27 -15.59
C SER A 674 4.39 12.27 -14.89
N PRO A 675 3.89 11.09 -14.45
CA PRO A 675 2.65 11.00 -13.67
C PRO A 675 2.68 11.80 -12.37
N ALA A 676 3.80 11.75 -11.63
CA ALA A 676 3.96 12.50 -10.40
C ALA A 676 3.91 14.02 -10.63
N GLN A 677 4.58 14.52 -11.69
CA GLN A 677 4.53 15.94 -12.05
C GLN A 677 3.13 16.35 -12.56
N ALA A 678 2.44 15.48 -13.30
CA ALA A 678 1.07 15.72 -13.75
C ALA A 678 0.13 15.87 -12.55
N MET A 679 0.21 14.95 -11.58
CA MET A 679 -0.59 15.00 -10.35
C MET A 679 -0.27 16.25 -9.51
N THR A 680 1.01 16.57 -9.34
CA THR A 680 1.46 17.78 -8.62
C THR A 680 0.83 19.04 -9.25
N ALA A 681 0.98 19.18 -10.57
CA ALA A 681 0.42 20.32 -11.29
C ALA A 681 -1.12 20.34 -11.26
N ALA A 682 -1.77 19.17 -11.31
CA ALA A 682 -3.22 19.04 -11.18
C ALA A 682 -3.72 19.57 -9.83
N LEU A 683 -3.07 19.17 -8.73
CA LEU A 683 -3.43 19.58 -7.38
C LEU A 683 -3.26 21.09 -7.18
N LEU A 684 -2.13 21.65 -7.61
CA LEU A 684 -1.87 23.10 -7.52
C LEU A 684 -2.88 23.92 -8.33
N ARG A 685 -3.19 23.46 -9.55
CA ARG A 685 -4.13 24.13 -10.44
C ARG A 685 -5.57 24.01 -9.96
N ASP A 686 -5.98 22.85 -9.45
CA ASP A 686 -7.28 22.65 -8.83
C ASP A 686 -7.46 23.52 -7.58
N ALA A 687 -6.41 23.66 -6.75
CA ALA A 687 -6.42 24.59 -5.62
C ALA A 687 -6.61 26.05 -6.07
N ALA A 688 -5.97 26.47 -7.16
CA ALA A 688 -6.15 27.81 -7.73
C ALA A 688 -7.58 28.05 -8.26
N VAL A 689 -8.20 27.05 -8.88
CA VAL A 689 -9.59 27.13 -9.39
C VAL A 689 -10.60 27.17 -8.25
N ARG A 690 -10.38 26.39 -7.18
CA ARG A 690 -11.30 26.34 -6.02
C ARG A 690 -11.17 27.54 -5.09
N HIS A 691 -10.00 28.15 -5.03
CA HIS A 691 -9.72 29.29 -4.14
C HIS A 691 -9.28 30.53 -4.92
N PRO A 692 -10.15 31.09 -5.78
CA PRO A 692 -9.77 32.18 -6.67
C PRO A 692 -9.38 33.46 -5.92
N GLY A 693 -9.79 33.62 -4.65
CA GLY A 693 -9.44 34.76 -3.79
C GLY A 693 -8.12 34.62 -3.02
N ILE A 694 -7.37 33.52 -3.18
CA ILE A 694 -6.10 33.29 -2.50
C ILE A 694 -4.98 33.20 -3.53
N ASP A 695 -4.09 34.21 -3.57
CA ASP A 695 -3.05 34.30 -4.61
C ASP A 695 -1.97 33.22 -4.50
N ARG A 696 -1.78 32.58 -3.32
CA ARG A 696 -0.75 31.55 -3.08
C ARG A 696 -0.74 30.35 -4.03
N TRP A 697 -1.85 30.09 -4.72
CA TRP A 697 -2.00 28.97 -5.64
C TRP A 697 -1.84 29.39 -7.11
N ARG A 698 -1.71 30.69 -7.39
CA ARG A 698 -1.60 31.25 -8.74
C ARG A 698 -0.15 31.27 -9.20
N LEU A 699 0.40 30.09 -9.41
CA LEU A 699 1.80 29.91 -9.80
C LEU A 699 1.99 30.22 -11.28
N ASN A 700 2.98 31.05 -11.63
CA ASN A 700 3.37 31.33 -13.01
C ASN A 700 4.87 31.11 -13.21
N LEU A 701 5.24 29.85 -13.46
CA LEU A 701 6.63 29.40 -13.58
C LEU A 701 7.06 29.34 -15.05
N ASP A 702 7.96 30.24 -15.45
CA ASP A 702 8.64 30.18 -16.75
C ASP A 702 10.13 29.78 -16.60
N SER A 703 10.75 29.35 -17.70
CA SER A 703 12.13 28.84 -17.67
C SER A 703 13.18 29.91 -17.28
N ALA A 704 12.93 31.20 -17.52
CA ALA A 704 13.87 32.24 -17.15
C ALA A 704 13.83 32.49 -15.64
N LYS A 705 12.62 32.60 -15.07
CA LYS A 705 12.38 32.75 -13.64
C LYS A 705 12.89 31.56 -12.84
N VAL A 706 12.60 30.34 -13.30
CA VAL A 706 13.07 29.11 -12.64
C VAL A 706 14.59 29.04 -12.59
N ARG A 707 15.30 29.37 -13.68
CA ARG A 707 16.78 29.38 -13.67
C ARG A 707 17.35 30.39 -12.67
N ALA A 708 16.76 31.58 -12.60
CA ALA A 708 17.19 32.62 -11.66
C ALA A 708 16.91 32.21 -10.20
N ALA A 709 15.75 31.62 -9.93
CA ALA A 709 15.39 31.12 -8.60
C ALA A 709 16.25 29.92 -8.18
N VAL A 710 16.59 29.01 -9.09
CA VAL A 710 17.53 27.90 -8.82
C VAL A 710 18.93 28.40 -8.48
N ALA A 711 19.42 29.42 -9.20
CA ALA A 711 20.72 30.03 -8.89
C ALA A 711 20.75 30.65 -7.47
N LEU A 712 19.63 31.26 -7.05
CA LEU A 712 19.46 31.75 -5.68
C LEU A 712 19.41 30.58 -4.67
N ALA A 713 18.64 29.53 -4.96
CA ALA A 713 18.47 28.36 -4.12
C ALA A 713 19.80 27.62 -3.86
N GLU A 714 20.66 27.48 -4.87
CA GLU A 714 21.97 26.84 -4.72
C GLU A 714 22.89 27.60 -3.76
N ARG A 715 22.85 28.94 -3.76
CA ARG A 715 23.60 29.74 -2.78
C ARG A 715 23.09 29.51 -1.35
N VAL A 716 21.78 29.40 -1.18
CA VAL A 716 21.18 29.11 0.12
C VAL A 716 21.57 27.70 0.60
N ARG A 717 21.60 26.73 -0.31
CA ARG A 717 22.02 25.35 0.00
C ARG A 717 23.50 25.25 0.41
N LEU A 718 24.35 26.14 -0.11
CA LEU A 718 25.75 26.28 0.31
C LEU A 718 25.93 26.97 1.68
N GLY A 719 24.84 27.28 2.40
CA GLY A 719 24.86 27.83 3.75
C GLY A 719 24.75 29.35 3.83
N VAL A 720 24.46 30.05 2.72
CA VAL A 720 24.22 31.50 2.72
C VAL A 720 22.77 31.79 3.14
N HIS A 721 22.56 32.76 4.03
CA HIS A 721 21.20 33.13 4.43
C HIS A 721 20.39 33.66 3.22
N PRO A 722 19.08 33.37 3.05
CA PRO A 722 18.30 33.80 1.88
C PRO A 722 18.38 35.31 1.60
N TYR A 723 18.30 36.14 2.64
CA TYR A 723 18.39 37.60 2.51
C TYR A 723 19.79 38.09 2.15
N GLU A 724 20.83 37.34 2.53
CA GLU A 724 22.22 37.61 2.15
C GLU A 724 22.45 37.24 0.68
N ALA A 725 21.95 36.08 0.24
CA ALA A 725 22.02 35.65 -1.16
C ALA A 725 21.29 36.61 -2.10
N LEU A 726 20.13 37.13 -1.65
CA LEU A 726 19.38 38.17 -2.34
C LEU A 726 20.13 39.50 -2.36
N GLY A 727 20.76 39.88 -1.24
CA GLY A 727 21.60 41.07 -1.14
C GLY A 727 22.76 41.07 -2.14
N LEU A 728 23.40 39.91 -2.35
CA LEU A 728 24.47 39.76 -3.34
C LEU A 728 23.97 40.01 -4.77
N GLU A 729 22.74 39.59 -5.09
CA GLU A 729 22.12 39.88 -6.40
C GLU A 729 21.70 41.34 -6.53
N VAL A 730 21.18 41.95 -5.46
CA VAL A 730 20.87 43.39 -5.41
C VAL A 730 22.12 44.21 -5.67
N GLU A 731 23.24 43.90 -5.01
CA GLU A 731 24.50 44.61 -5.20
C GLU A 731 25.08 44.39 -6.61
N ARG A 732 24.97 43.18 -7.16
CA ARG A 732 25.37 42.88 -8.54
C ARG A 732 24.59 43.70 -9.56
N ILE A 733 23.27 43.89 -9.36
CA ILE A 733 22.41 44.70 -10.24
C ILE A 733 22.64 46.19 -10.04
N ALA A 734 22.92 46.63 -8.81
CA ALA A 734 23.28 48.00 -8.50
C ALA A 734 24.57 48.41 -9.25
N GLY A 735 25.57 47.52 -9.30
CA GLY A 735 26.77 47.56 -10.15
C GLY A 735 27.81 48.62 -9.78
N ASP A 736 27.38 49.74 -9.21
CA ASP A 736 28.22 50.87 -8.79
C ASP A 736 28.62 50.77 -7.31
N TRP A 737 29.90 51.00 -7.01
CA TRP A 737 30.47 50.80 -5.68
C TRP A 737 29.93 51.79 -4.63
N ASP A 738 29.66 53.04 -5.00
CA ASP A 738 29.10 54.04 -4.09
C ASP A 738 27.63 53.74 -3.77
N VAL A 739 26.89 53.21 -4.75
CA VAL A 739 25.51 52.73 -4.57
C VAL A 739 25.49 51.53 -3.63
N VAL A 740 26.38 50.55 -3.84
CA VAL A 740 26.51 49.37 -2.98
C VAL A 740 26.86 49.75 -1.54
N ARG A 741 27.81 50.67 -1.35
CA ARG A 741 28.16 51.17 -0.01
C ARG A 741 26.96 51.81 0.69
N THR A 742 26.20 52.64 -0.02
CA THR A 742 24.98 53.28 0.51
C THR A 742 23.90 52.25 0.87
N LEU A 743 23.77 51.18 0.08
CA LEU A 743 22.85 50.07 0.37
C LEU A 743 23.28 49.28 1.62
N ARG A 744 24.57 48.98 1.79
CA ARG A 744 25.12 48.30 2.98
C ARG A 744 25.05 49.15 4.25
N GLU A 745 25.09 50.47 4.11
CA GLU A 745 24.91 51.41 5.21
C GLU A 745 23.46 51.50 5.66
N THR A 746 22.55 51.65 4.70
CA THR A 746 21.14 51.91 4.97
C THR A 746 20.37 50.64 5.32
N TYR A 747 20.70 49.52 4.66
CA TYR A 747 20.00 48.24 4.80
C TYR A 747 20.97 47.13 5.22
N PRO A 748 21.56 47.18 6.42
CA PRO A 748 22.46 46.12 6.86
C PRO A 748 21.67 44.85 7.27
N LEU A 749 22.29 43.67 7.08
CA LEU A 749 21.76 42.39 7.58
C LEU A 749 21.62 42.39 9.11
N ALA A 750 22.61 42.95 9.81
CA ALA A 750 22.61 43.16 11.25
C ALA A 750 23.32 44.49 11.58
N ALA A 751 22.97 45.13 12.70
CA ALA A 751 23.45 46.46 13.04
C ALA A 751 24.99 46.55 13.16
N ASP A 752 25.66 45.46 13.56
CA ASP A 752 27.11 45.33 13.68
C ASP A 752 27.83 45.03 12.34
N GLN A 753 27.07 44.71 11.29
CA GLN A 753 27.56 44.34 9.95
C GLN A 753 27.44 45.47 8.93
N GLN A 754 27.08 46.68 9.38
CA GLN A 754 26.97 47.87 8.54
C GLN A 754 28.28 48.09 7.74
N GLN A 755 28.15 48.31 6.43
CA GLN A 755 29.26 48.42 5.44
C GLN A 755 30.17 47.19 5.23
N ARG A 756 30.19 46.20 6.14
CA ARG A 756 31.23 45.15 6.16
C ARG A 756 30.93 43.94 5.27
N ARG A 757 29.68 43.52 5.18
CA ARG A 757 29.29 42.25 4.53
C ARG A 757 28.55 42.50 3.21
N VAL A 758 27.23 42.39 3.20
CA VAL A 758 26.33 42.67 2.07
C VAL A 758 25.05 43.30 2.61
N CYS A 759 24.30 44.02 1.77
CA CYS A 759 23.00 44.55 2.15
C CYS A 759 21.97 43.44 2.40
N ASP A 760 20.94 43.75 3.18
CA ASP A 760 19.78 42.90 3.38
C ASP A 760 18.87 43.01 2.15
N GLY A 761 18.95 42.02 1.26
CA GLY A 761 18.24 42.06 -0.02
C GLY A 761 16.71 42.16 0.14
N GLN A 762 16.13 41.58 1.19
CA GLN A 762 14.68 41.60 1.40
C GLN A 762 14.21 42.99 1.79
N LYS A 763 14.95 43.68 2.68
CA LYS A 763 14.65 45.07 3.04
C LYS A 763 14.82 46.03 1.87
N VAL A 764 15.85 45.82 1.03
CA VAL A 764 16.06 46.66 -0.17
C VAL A 764 14.92 46.46 -1.18
N LEU A 765 14.50 45.22 -1.45
CA LEU A 765 13.38 44.96 -2.36
C LEU A 765 12.06 45.49 -1.83
N ALA A 766 11.77 45.33 -0.54
CA ALA A 766 10.59 45.92 0.10
C ALA A 766 10.58 47.46 -0.06
N ALA A 767 11.71 48.11 0.23
CA ALA A 767 11.84 49.56 0.07
C ALA A 767 11.72 50.01 -1.41
N ALA A 768 12.23 49.21 -2.36
CA ALA A 768 12.09 49.45 -3.79
C ALA A 768 10.62 49.38 -4.24
N ARG A 769 9.88 48.39 -3.74
CA ARG A 769 8.46 48.18 -4.04
C ARG A 769 7.58 49.27 -3.47
N ASP A 770 7.86 49.70 -2.25
CA ASP A 770 7.09 50.72 -1.54
C ASP A 770 7.47 52.16 -1.97
N GLY A 771 8.46 52.32 -2.84
CA GLY A 771 8.98 53.62 -3.25
C GLY A 771 9.69 54.39 -2.13
N THR A 772 10.21 53.67 -1.12
CA THR A 772 10.85 54.21 0.09
C THR A 772 12.37 54.00 0.12
N LEU A 773 12.98 53.75 -1.04
CA LEU A 773 14.45 53.67 -1.16
C LEU A 773 15.11 54.95 -0.63
N ALA A 774 16.19 54.78 0.13
CA ALA A 774 16.89 55.91 0.73
C ALA A 774 17.41 56.93 -0.31
N ALA A 775 17.41 58.20 0.11
CA ALA A 775 17.89 59.31 -0.68
C ALA A 775 19.38 59.12 -1.05
N GLY A 776 19.74 59.45 -2.30
CA GLY A 776 21.11 59.29 -2.82
C GLY A 776 21.33 58.02 -3.67
N LEU A 777 20.34 57.12 -3.75
CA LEU A 777 20.35 56.00 -4.68
C LEU A 777 19.86 56.43 -6.08
N PRO A 778 20.30 55.76 -7.16
CA PRO A 778 19.86 56.07 -8.53
C PRO A 778 18.34 55.94 -8.68
N ALA A 779 17.71 56.91 -9.37
CA ALA A 779 16.25 56.94 -9.54
C ALA A 779 15.69 55.75 -10.33
N ASP A 780 16.51 55.11 -11.15
CA ASP A 780 16.18 53.93 -11.95
C ASP A 780 16.45 52.60 -11.22
N LEU A 781 17.05 52.62 -10.02
CA LEU A 781 17.44 51.42 -9.29
C LEU A 781 16.22 50.54 -8.95
N ALA A 782 15.10 51.12 -8.55
CA ALA A 782 13.87 50.36 -8.27
C ALA A 782 13.40 49.57 -9.50
N ALA A 783 13.45 50.17 -10.69
CA ALA A 783 13.09 49.51 -11.94
C ALA A 783 14.07 48.39 -12.32
N ARG A 784 15.36 48.58 -12.03
CA ARG A 784 16.40 47.55 -12.23
C ARG A 784 16.25 46.36 -11.27
N LEU A 785 15.75 46.59 -10.06
CA LEU A 785 15.55 45.55 -9.03
C LEU A 785 14.22 44.81 -9.16
N ALA A 786 13.22 45.38 -9.83
CA ALA A 786 11.90 44.77 -10.00
C ALA A 786 11.91 43.30 -10.46
N PRO A 787 12.79 42.83 -11.37
CA PRO A 787 12.87 41.42 -11.72
C PRO A 787 13.26 40.48 -10.57
N LEU A 788 13.98 40.96 -9.55
CA LEU A 788 14.36 40.13 -8.39
C LEU A 788 13.17 39.81 -7.48
N ASP A 789 12.15 40.67 -7.44
CA ASP A 789 10.91 40.38 -6.73
C ASP A 789 10.21 39.17 -7.35
N GLU A 790 10.16 39.10 -8.69
CA GLU A 790 9.61 37.94 -9.39
C GLU A 790 10.44 36.67 -9.15
N VAL A 791 11.77 36.79 -9.01
CA VAL A 791 12.65 35.66 -8.69
C VAL A 791 12.38 35.11 -7.29
N LEU A 792 12.17 36.00 -6.30
CA LEU A 792 11.86 35.59 -4.93
C LEU A 792 10.49 34.92 -4.84
N ASP A 793 9.49 35.47 -5.53
CA ASP A 793 8.14 34.88 -5.64
C ASP A 793 8.21 33.50 -6.32
N THR A 794 8.93 33.40 -7.45
CA THR A 794 9.18 32.12 -8.14
C THR A 794 9.92 31.11 -7.24
N TYR A 795 10.85 31.57 -6.40
CA TYR A 795 11.53 30.69 -5.45
C TYR A 795 10.57 30.13 -4.40
N ALA A 796 9.67 30.94 -3.85
CA ALA A 796 8.61 30.48 -2.95
C ALA A 796 7.65 29.50 -3.66
N ASP A 797 7.22 29.82 -4.88
CA ASP A 797 6.38 28.96 -5.73
C ASP A 797 7.03 27.60 -5.99
N LEU A 798 8.34 27.58 -6.25
CA LEU A 798 9.10 26.35 -6.46
C LEU A 798 9.18 25.48 -5.20
N LEU A 799 9.29 26.08 -4.01
CA LEU A 799 9.28 25.35 -2.75
C LEU A 799 7.88 24.78 -2.44
N VAL A 800 6.82 25.53 -2.73
CA VAL A 800 5.44 25.03 -2.64
C VAL A 800 5.21 23.88 -3.62
N ALA A 801 5.63 24.04 -4.87
CA ALA A 801 5.53 23.00 -5.88
C ALA A 801 6.34 21.74 -5.50
N ASP A 802 7.54 21.90 -4.94
CA ASP A 802 8.38 20.79 -4.49
C ASP A 802 7.81 20.08 -3.26
N GLY A 803 7.23 20.82 -2.31
CA GLY A 803 6.56 20.24 -1.15
C GLY A 803 5.33 19.41 -1.55
N VAL A 804 4.52 19.91 -2.49
CA VAL A 804 3.41 19.14 -3.06
C VAL A 804 3.92 17.93 -3.83
N HIS A 805 5.02 18.07 -4.59
CA HIS A 805 5.61 16.95 -5.33
C HIS A 805 6.14 15.86 -4.41
N ALA A 806 6.76 16.23 -3.29
CA ALA A 806 7.21 15.31 -2.26
C ALA A 806 6.03 14.55 -1.63
N LEU A 807 4.92 15.23 -1.35
CA LEU A 807 3.71 14.58 -0.84
C LEU A 807 3.11 13.58 -1.85
N VAL A 808 3.02 13.98 -3.13
CA VAL A 808 2.53 13.10 -4.21
C VAL A 808 3.40 11.87 -4.40
N THR A 809 4.71 11.98 -4.14
CA THR A 809 5.67 10.88 -4.27
C THR A 809 5.87 10.10 -2.96
N GLY A 810 5.09 10.38 -1.91
CA GLY A 810 5.14 9.64 -0.64
C GLY A 810 6.26 10.03 0.33
N HIS A 811 6.95 11.16 0.10
CA HIS A 811 8.07 11.63 0.91
C HIS A 811 7.67 12.79 1.83
N ALA A 812 6.89 12.50 2.88
CA ALA A 812 6.37 13.51 3.80
C ALA A 812 7.45 14.35 4.49
N ASP A 813 8.57 13.74 4.90
CA ASP A 813 9.69 14.45 5.54
C ASP A 813 10.28 15.52 4.62
N LEU A 814 10.41 15.19 3.33
CA LEU A 814 10.93 16.12 2.32
C LEU A 814 9.89 17.20 1.97
N ALA A 815 8.60 16.90 2.11
CA ALA A 815 7.55 17.92 2.01
C ALA A 815 7.66 18.92 3.17
N ASN A 816 7.86 18.43 4.40
CA ASN A 816 8.07 19.29 5.57
C ASN A 816 9.31 20.17 5.39
N ALA A 817 10.44 19.61 4.97
CA ALA A 817 11.67 20.37 4.71
C ALA A 817 11.48 21.48 3.65
N ALA A 818 10.73 21.21 2.57
CA ALA A 818 10.40 22.22 1.57
C ALA A 818 9.53 23.35 2.16
N MET A 819 8.57 23.02 3.04
CA MET A 819 7.70 24.01 3.68
C MET A 819 8.42 24.83 4.75
N GLU A 820 9.32 24.23 5.52
CA GLU A 820 10.20 24.95 6.45
C GLU A 820 11.12 25.92 5.71
N ALA A 821 11.67 25.50 4.57
CA ALA A 821 12.45 26.38 3.70
C ALA A 821 11.60 27.52 3.11
N ALA A 822 10.35 27.25 2.72
CA ALA A 822 9.42 28.28 2.24
C ALA A 822 9.09 29.31 3.34
N ALA A 823 9.04 28.86 4.60
CA ALA A 823 8.88 29.72 5.78
C ALA A 823 10.20 30.43 6.18
N GLY A 824 11.32 30.15 5.51
CA GLY A 824 12.64 30.70 5.82
C GLY A 824 13.31 30.10 7.07
N LEU A 825 12.82 28.96 7.56
CA LEU A 825 13.29 28.30 8.79
C LEU A 825 14.33 27.20 8.54
N GLY A 826 14.48 26.74 7.30
CA GLY A 826 15.37 25.65 6.93
C GLY A 826 16.08 25.86 5.60
N ALA A 827 17.12 25.06 5.34
CA ALA A 827 17.79 25.03 4.04
C ALA A 827 16.89 24.40 2.98
N PRO A 828 16.82 24.94 1.75
CA PRO A 828 15.95 24.41 0.71
C PRO A 828 16.42 23.02 0.28
N PRO A 829 15.50 22.04 0.19
CA PRO A 829 15.81 20.73 -0.37
C PRO A 829 16.16 20.87 -1.86
N GLU A 830 16.60 19.76 -2.45
CA GLU A 830 16.78 19.67 -3.88
C GLU A 830 15.42 19.79 -4.59
N LEU A 831 15.28 20.77 -5.51
CA LEU A 831 14.04 21.03 -6.24
C LEU A 831 13.81 19.92 -7.26
N ARG A 832 13.04 18.91 -6.87
CA ARG A 832 12.69 17.70 -7.63
C ARG A 832 11.55 17.93 -8.59
N ALA A 833 10.58 18.78 -8.24
CA ALA A 833 9.42 19.06 -9.10
C ALA A 833 9.80 19.54 -10.51
N ILE A 834 10.93 20.23 -10.66
CA ILE A 834 11.46 20.73 -11.94
C ILE A 834 12.40 19.75 -12.67
N ARG A 835 12.74 18.61 -12.06
CA ARG A 835 13.56 17.59 -12.70
C ARG A 835 12.71 16.74 -13.62
N THR A 836 12.95 16.87 -14.91
CA THR A 836 12.33 15.99 -15.90
C THR A 836 12.96 14.60 -15.79
N PRO A 837 12.19 13.56 -15.38
CA PRO A 837 12.70 12.19 -15.45
C PRO A 837 12.98 11.84 -16.91
N ARG A 838 14.14 11.25 -17.15
CA ARG A 838 14.55 10.78 -18.48
C ARG A 838 14.46 9.26 -18.48
N GLU A 839 13.53 8.71 -19.25
CA GLU A 839 13.54 7.28 -19.56
C GLU A 839 14.84 6.94 -20.28
N ALA A 840 15.54 5.93 -19.78
CA ALA A 840 16.77 5.45 -20.37
C ALA A 840 16.89 3.94 -20.15
N THR A 841 17.51 3.26 -21.11
CA THR A 841 17.81 1.84 -20.98
C THR A 841 19.25 1.69 -20.52
N THR A 842 19.46 0.91 -19.46
CA THR A 842 20.81 0.60 -19.02
C THR A 842 21.41 -0.46 -19.94
N VAL A 843 22.52 -0.13 -20.58
CA VAL A 843 23.24 -0.99 -21.53
C VAL A 843 24.61 -1.29 -20.99
N ARG A 844 24.99 -2.56 -20.97
CA ARG A 844 26.35 -2.96 -20.62
C ARG A 844 27.25 -2.86 -21.85
N VAL A 845 28.34 -2.09 -21.75
CA VAL A 845 29.36 -1.96 -22.79
C VAL A 845 30.64 -2.62 -22.30
N SER A 846 31.29 -3.41 -23.16
CA SER A 846 32.60 -4.00 -22.86
C SER A 846 33.55 -3.85 -24.04
N ALA A 847 34.81 -3.53 -23.74
CA ALA A 847 35.85 -3.28 -24.72
C ALA A 847 36.95 -4.34 -24.62
N TRP A 848 37.23 -5.04 -25.72
CA TRP A 848 38.12 -6.18 -25.79
C TRP A 848 39.26 -5.95 -26.79
N VAL A 849 40.38 -6.65 -26.57
CA VAL A 849 41.44 -6.84 -27.57
C VAL A 849 41.46 -8.30 -28.01
N LEU A 850 41.52 -8.52 -29.33
CA LEU A 850 41.76 -9.83 -29.92
C LEU A 850 43.11 -9.84 -30.65
N LEU A 851 43.98 -10.76 -30.26
CA LEU A 851 45.27 -11.01 -30.91
C LEU A 851 45.28 -12.38 -31.60
N PRO A 852 46.08 -12.57 -32.66
CA PRO A 852 46.32 -13.89 -33.24
C PRO A 852 46.83 -14.87 -32.17
N ALA A 853 46.27 -16.08 -32.14
CA ALA A 853 46.74 -17.10 -31.20
C ALA A 853 48.15 -17.58 -31.60
N ALA A 854 49.09 -17.48 -30.66
CA ALA A 854 50.40 -18.10 -30.78
C ALA A 854 50.39 -19.51 -30.19
N ALA A 855 51.17 -20.42 -30.77
CA ALA A 855 51.31 -21.77 -30.23
C ALA A 855 52.09 -21.74 -28.92
N THR A 856 51.57 -22.39 -27.89
CA THR A 856 52.31 -22.58 -26.64
C THR A 856 53.53 -23.46 -26.92
N PRO A 857 54.75 -23.01 -26.57
CA PRO A 857 55.95 -23.82 -26.76
C PRO A 857 55.86 -25.12 -25.95
N THR A 858 56.39 -26.21 -26.49
CA THR A 858 56.40 -27.54 -25.86
C THR A 858 57.83 -28.08 -25.80
N GLY A 859 58.16 -28.81 -24.73
CA GLY A 859 59.48 -29.41 -24.52
C GLY A 859 60.21 -28.93 -23.25
N PRO A 860 61.26 -29.66 -22.82
CA PRO A 860 61.98 -29.37 -21.58
C PRO A 860 62.78 -28.05 -21.62
N ASP A 861 63.00 -27.49 -22.81
CA ASP A 861 63.75 -26.24 -23.04
C ASP A 861 62.86 -25.01 -23.35
N ALA A 862 61.53 -25.13 -23.19
CA ALA A 862 60.60 -24.02 -23.42
C ALA A 862 60.84 -22.82 -22.47
N ASP A 863 60.82 -21.59 -23.00
CA ASP A 863 60.89 -20.36 -22.19
C ASP A 863 59.64 -20.27 -21.26
N PRO A 864 59.82 -20.23 -19.92
CA PRO A 864 58.73 -20.08 -18.96
C PRO A 864 57.78 -18.91 -19.25
N ALA A 865 58.31 -17.77 -19.73
CA ALA A 865 57.51 -16.61 -20.08
C ALA A 865 56.63 -16.85 -21.31
N ALA A 866 57.16 -17.56 -22.32
CA ALA A 866 56.43 -17.92 -23.52
C ALA A 866 55.39 -19.05 -23.27
N VAL A 867 55.60 -19.89 -22.26
CA VAL A 867 54.58 -20.86 -21.81
C VAL A 867 53.46 -20.15 -21.05
N ALA A 868 53.78 -19.17 -20.19
CA ALA A 868 52.79 -18.39 -19.46
C ALA A 868 51.93 -17.53 -20.40
N ASP A 869 52.55 -16.83 -21.34
CA ASP A 869 51.84 -16.07 -22.39
C ASP A 869 52.60 -16.15 -23.74
N PRO A 870 52.17 -17.01 -24.66
CA PRO A 870 52.83 -17.16 -25.96
C PRO A 870 52.56 -15.99 -26.90
N THR A 871 51.59 -15.13 -26.57
CA THR A 871 51.16 -13.96 -27.36
C THR A 871 51.75 -12.65 -26.87
N TRP A 872 52.70 -12.71 -25.93
CA TRP A 872 53.26 -11.54 -25.27
C TRP A 872 54.10 -10.66 -26.19
N ASP A 873 53.83 -9.35 -26.11
CA ASP A 873 54.66 -8.26 -26.63
C ASP A 873 54.74 -7.18 -25.54
N ALA A 874 55.97 -6.76 -25.19
CA ALA A 874 56.22 -5.74 -24.17
C ALA A 874 55.56 -4.39 -24.52
N ALA A 875 55.37 -4.08 -25.81
CA ALA A 875 54.72 -2.85 -26.25
C ALA A 875 53.20 -2.81 -25.96
N LEU A 876 52.59 -3.93 -25.56
CA LEU A 876 51.14 -4.03 -25.31
C LEU A 876 50.77 -3.99 -23.81
N ALA A 877 51.76 -4.03 -22.92
CA ALA A 877 51.54 -4.06 -21.47
C ALA A 877 50.72 -2.86 -20.93
N PRO A 878 50.91 -1.61 -21.40
CA PRO A 878 50.13 -0.46 -20.94
C PRO A 878 48.64 -0.52 -21.30
N ILE A 879 48.29 -1.23 -22.38
CA ILE A 879 46.91 -1.35 -22.87
C ILE A 879 46.17 -2.51 -22.16
N LEU A 880 46.88 -3.62 -21.95
CA LEU A 880 46.30 -4.88 -21.48
C LEU A 880 46.30 -5.03 -19.95
N GLY A 881 47.00 -4.16 -19.22
CA GLY A 881 46.95 -4.10 -17.75
C GLY A 881 47.70 -5.22 -17.02
N GLY A 882 48.94 -5.50 -17.44
CA GLY A 882 49.70 -6.70 -17.05
C GLY A 882 50.00 -6.93 -15.57
N THR A 883 49.85 -5.92 -14.71
CA THR A 883 50.17 -5.98 -13.26
C THR A 883 48.95 -6.10 -12.35
N ASP A 884 47.74 -6.14 -12.91
CA ASP A 884 46.50 -6.11 -12.12
C ASP A 884 46.03 -7.54 -11.83
N ASP A 885 46.03 -7.95 -10.56
CA ASP A 885 45.55 -9.28 -10.16
C ASP A 885 44.01 -9.38 -10.22
N GLY A 886 43.31 -8.24 -10.31
CA GLY A 886 41.86 -8.13 -10.50
C GLY A 886 41.42 -7.79 -11.92
N ALA A 887 42.24 -8.04 -12.94
CA ALA A 887 41.92 -7.67 -14.32
C ALA A 887 40.56 -8.24 -14.78
N SER A 888 39.69 -7.37 -15.29
CA SER A 888 38.38 -7.73 -15.83
C SER A 888 38.49 -8.87 -16.82
N SER A 889 37.73 -9.94 -16.61
CA SER A 889 37.61 -11.03 -17.58
C SER A 889 36.56 -10.70 -18.64
N ALA A 890 36.80 -11.15 -19.87
CA ALA A 890 35.81 -11.03 -20.93
C ALA A 890 34.53 -11.78 -20.51
N SER A 891 33.39 -11.11 -20.67
CA SER A 891 32.09 -11.57 -20.19
C SER A 891 31.00 -11.22 -21.19
N LEU A 892 30.13 -12.17 -21.43
CA LEU A 892 28.91 -12.06 -22.24
C LEU A 892 27.65 -12.02 -21.35
N THR A 893 27.81 -11.79 -20.04
CA THR A 893 26.69 -11.58 -19.12
C THR A 893 25.82 -10.39 -19.54
N GLY A 894 24.49 -10.59 -19.55
CA GLY A 894 23.51 -9.50 -19.66
C GLY A 894 22.73 -9.44 -20.97
N GLY A 895 22.85 -10.41 -21.87
CA GLY A 895 22.01 -10.48 -23.08
C GLY A 895 22.34 -11.63 -24.03
N ALA A 896 21.54 -11.73 -25.11
CA ALA A 896 21.72 -12.73 -26.15
C ALA A 896 22.59 -12.19 -27.29
N TYR A 897 23.52 -13.02 -27.76
CA TYR A 897 24.41 -12.70 -28.88
C TYR A 897 24.10 -13.59 -30.06
N GLU A 898 24.18 -13.03 -31.26
CA GLU A 898 23.88 -13.74 -32.50
C GLU A 898 24.77 -14.97 -32.68
N GLY A 899 24.13 -16.11 -33.01
CA GLY A 899 24.83 -17.38 -33.27
C GLY A 899 25.32 -18.11 -32.03
N LEU A 900 25.01 -17.61 -30.83
CA LEU A 900 25.46 -18.19 -29.55
C LEU A 900 24.27 -18.69 -28.70
N PRO A 901 24.43 -19.80 -27.95
CA PRO A 901 23.40 -20.29 -27.04
C PRO A 901 23.26 -19.40 -25.80
N ASN A 902 22.18 -19.58 -25.04
CA ASN A 902 21.97 -18.87 -23.76
C ASN A 902 23.06 -19.19 -22.71
N THR A 903 23.82 -20.28 -22.89
CA THR A 903 24.95 -20.68 -22.04
C THR A 903 26.27 -20.04 -22.44
N ALA A 904 26.32 -19.22 -23.49
CA ALA A 904 27.58 -18.79 -24.12
C ALA A 904 28.55 -18.06 -23.18
N ASP A 905 28.05 -17.33 -22.20
CA ASP A 905 28.90 -16.72 -21.18
C ASP A 905 29.56 -17.76 -20.26
N ALA A 906 28.82 -18.80 -19.86
CA ALA A 906 29.38 -19.92 -19.11
C ALA A 906 30.39 -20.70 -19.96
N ASP A 907 30.09 -20.90 -21.26
CA ASP A 907 30.97 -21.58 -22.21
C ASP A 907 32.29 -20.81 -22.42
N LEU A 908 32.22 -19.48 -22.54
CA LEU A 908 33.40 -18.61 -22.63
C LEU A 908 34.25 -18.68 -21.35
N ARG A 909 33.63 -18.61 -20.16
CA ARG A 909 34.34 -18.73 -18.89
C ARG A 909 35.01 -20.10 -18.74
N ALA A 910 34.32 -21.17 -19.14
CA ALA A 910 34.88 -22.52 -19.12
C ALA A 910 36.08 -22.66 -20.07
N ALA A 911 36.01 -22.08 -21.28
CA ALA A 911 37.11 -22.08 -22.23
C ALA A 911 38.35 -21.32 -21.70
N ILE A 912 38.13 -20.17 -21.06
CA ILE A 912 39.20 -19.38 -20.41
C ILE A 912 39.87 -20.19 -19.30
N ALA A 913 39.08 -20.81 -18.42
CA ALA A 913 39.60 -21.60 -17.30
C ALA A 913 40.38 -22.84 -17.77
N ALA A 914 39.89 -23.53 -18.79
CA ALA A 914 40.54 -24.71 -19.35
C ALA A 914 41.92 -24.39 -19.95
N ASP A 915 42.03 -23.30 -20.71
CA ASP A 915 43.29 -22.89 -21.35
C ASP A 915 44.34 -22.40 -20.33
N LEU A 916 43.94 -21.52 -19.40
CA LEU A 916 44.83 -21.04 -18.35
C LEU A 916 45.27 -22.17 -17.41
N GLY A 917 44.35 -23.07 -17.05
CA GLY A 917 44.64 -24.24 -16.21
C GLY A 917 45.62 -25.20 -16.89
N ALA A 918 45.44 -25.48 -18.19
CA ALA A 918 46.36 -26.34 -18.94
C ALA A 918 47.80 -25.77 -18.98
N ARG A 919 47.93 -24.45 -19.20
CA ARG A 919 49.24 -23.77 -19.17
C ARG A 919 49.86 -23.77 -17.78
N LEU A 920 49.06 -23.61 -16.73
CA LEU A 920 49.56 -23.66 -15.35
C LEU A 920 50.13 -25.04 -15.03
N VAL A 921 49.41 -26.11 -15.38
CA VAL A 921 49.89 -27.49 -15.20
C VAL A 921 51.18 -27.73 -15.99
N GLN A 922 51.25 -27.25 -17.24
CA GLN A 922 52.46 -27.36 -18.05
C GLN A 922 53.65 -26.63 -17.42
N LEU A 923 53.44 -25.41 -16.93
CA LEU A 923 54.49 -24.58 -16.33
C LEU A 923 54.96 -25.14 -14.98
N ILE A 924 54.06 -25.71 -14.17
CA ILE A 924 54.40 -26.46 -12.95
C ILE A 924 55.30 -27.65 -13.30
N GLY A 925 54.95 -28.44 -14.32
CA GLY A 925 55.77 -29.57 -14.77
C GLY A 925 57.16 -29.15 -15.24
N LEU A 926 57.26 -28.03 -15.96
CA LEU A 926 58.52 -27.44 -16.42
C LEU A 926 59.38 -26.97 -15.23
N ALA A 927 58.77 -26.29 -14.26
CA ALA A 927 59.43 -25.77 -13.08
C ALA A 927 59.93 -26.89 -12.16
N GLN A 928 59.12 -27.93 -11.93
CA GLN A 928 59.50 -29.09 -11.15
C GLN A 928 60.66 -29.85 -11.80
N SER A 929 60.60 -30.05 -13.13
CA SER A 929 61.68 -30.73 -13.86
C SER A 929 63.00 -29.94 -13.79
N ALA A 930 62.94 -28.61 -13.91
CA ALA A 930 64.11 -27.74 -13.78
C ALA A 930 64.67 -27.74 -12.35
N HIS A 931 63.79 -27.66 -11.34
CA HIS A 931 64.16 -27.75 -9.93
C HIS A 931 64.90 -29.07 -9.63
N ASP A 932 64.33 -30.21 -10.03
CA ASP A 932 64.90 -31.53 -9.73
C ASP A 932 66.23 -31.76 -10.46
N ALA A 933 66.34 -31.29 -11.72
CA ALA A 933 67.59 -31.34 -12.48
C ALA A 933 68.69 -30.48 -11.86
N LEU A 934 68.36 -29.28 -11.37
CA LEU A 934 69.31 -28.39 -10.69
C LEU A 934 69.72 -28.92 -9.31
N ALA A 935 68.79 -29.52 -8.57
CA ALA A 935 69.07 -30.12 -7.26
C ALA A 935 69.99 -31.35 -7.37
N ALA A 936 69.87 -32.13 -8.44
CA ALA A 936 70.73 -33.28 -8.72
C ALA A 936 72.08 -32.92 -9.36
N LEU A 937 72.29 -31.66 -9.75
CA LEU A 937 73.52 -31.20 -10.41
C LEU A 937 74.69 -31.15 -9.40
N ASP A 938 75.76 -31.89 -9.71
CA ASP A 938 77.04 -31.82 -9.00
C ASP A 938 77.72 -30.46 -9.33
N PRO A 939 77.93 -29.58 -8.33
CA PRO A 939 78.45 -28.24 -8.56
C PRO A 939 79.92 -28.24 -9.00
N ASP A 940 80.64 -29.35 -8.81
CA ASP A 940 82.05 -29.51 -9.19
C ASP A 940 82.21 -30.13 -10.59
N ALA A 941 81.11 -30.52 -11.25
CA ALA A 941 81.14 -31.09 -12.59
C ALA A 941 81.49 -30.04 -13.66
N ALA A 942 82.25 -30.46 -14.68
CA ALA A 942 82.61 -29.60 -15.81
C ALA A 942 81.35 -29.09 -16.54
N GLY A 943 81.15 -27.77 -16.57
CA GLY A 943 80.00 -27.11 -17.19
C GLY A 943 78.86 -26.73 -16.24
N ALA A 944 78.90 -27.14 -14.97
CA ALA A 944 77.85 -26.85 -13.99
C ALA A 944 77.58 -25.35 -13.79
N SER A 945 78.63 -24.52 -13.77
CA SER A 945 78.49 -23.06 -13.63
C SER A 945 77.73 -22.43 -14.80
N GLN A 946 77.90 -22.95 -16.02
CA GLN A 946 77.18 -22.45 -17.20
C GLN A 946 75.71 -22.88 -17.14
N ALA A 947 75.45 -24.16 -16.80
CA ALA A 947 74.09 -24.68 -16.67
C ALA A 947 73.25 -23.92 -15.61
N VAL A 948 73.84 -23.56 -14.47
CA VAL A 948 73.18 -22.74 -13.44
C VAL A 948 72.89 -21.32 -13.93
N THR A 949 73.83 -20.71 -14.67
CA THR A 949 73.67 -19.35 -15.21
C THR A 949 72.58 -19.32 -16.29
N ASP A 950 72.58 -20.31 -17.19
CA ASP A 950 71.57 -20.43 -18.24
C ASP A 950 70.18 -20.69 -17.65
N ALA A 951 70.08 -21.53 -16.62
CA ALA A 951 68.84 -21.76 -15.91
C ALA A 951 68.32 -20.50 -15.19
N ALA A 952 69.21 -19.74 -14.55
CA ALA A 952 68.81 -18.50 -13.86
C ALA A 952 68.33 -17.42 -14.83
N ALA A 953 68.98 -17.28 -15.99
CA ALA A 953 68.52 -16.39 -17.05
C ALA A 953 67.15 -16.82 -17.58
N ARG A 954 66.95 -18.13 -17.81
CA ARG A 954 65.69 -18.68 -18.32
C ARG A 954 64.52 -18.51 -17.34
N TRP A 955 64.74 -18.73 -16.05
CA TRP A 955 63.72 -18.61 -15.01
C TRP A 955 63.62 -17.21 -14.40
N ASN A 956 64.36 -16.24 -14.92
CA ASN A 956 64.41 -14.86 -14.41
C ASN A 956 64.67 -14.83 -12.88
N VAL A 957 65.78 -15.43 -12.46
CA VAL A 957 66.25 -15.44 -11.06
C VAL A 957 67.55 -14.63 -10.99
N ASP A 958 67.58 -13.61 -10.13
CA ASP A 958 68.78 -12.81 -9.91
C ASP A 958 69.75 -13.52 -8.96
N LEU A 959 70.84 -14.06 -9.51
CA LEU A 959 71.88 -14.74 -8.74
C LEU A 959 72.81 -13.77 -7.98
N GLY A 960 72.81 -12.48 -8.33
CA GLY A 960 73.68 -11.46 -7.73
C GLY A 960 73.31 -11.07 -6.30
N ALA A 961 72.08 -11.39 -5.87
CA ALA A 961 71.58 -11.15 -4.52
C ALA A 961 72.01 -12.22 -3.50
N THR A 962 72.72 -13.27 -3.91
CA THR A 962 73.10 -14.39 -3.05
C THR A 962 74.38 -14.07 -2.24
N PRO A 963 74.36 -14.08 -0.90
CA PRO A 963 75.54 -13.78 -0.09
C PRO A 963 76.59 -14.91 -0.19
N PRO A 964 77.88 -14.61 -0.45
CA PRO A 964 78.93 -15.63 -0.48
C PRO A 964 79.27 -16.13 0.93
N THR A 965 79.56 -17.42 1.09
CA THR A 965 79.94 -18.04 2.39
C THR A 965 81.43 -17.90 2.71
N SER A 966 82.26 -17.44 1.76
CA SER A 966 83.66 -17.05 1.97
C SER A 966 83.88 -15.56 1.66
N SER A 967 85.04 -15.00 2.05
CA SER A 967 85.32 -13.54 2.13
C SER A 967 84.63 -12.68 1.06
N ALA A 968 84.06 -11.55 1.47
CA ALA A 968 83.20 -10.65 0.70
C ALA A 968 83.71 -10.18 -0.69
N ASP A 969 84.99 -10.38 -1.01
CA ASP A 969 85.60 -10.01 -2.29
C ASP A 969 85.53 -11.11 -3.38
N ALA A 970 85.10 -12.33 -3.04
CA ALA A 970 84.84 -13.41 -4.01
C ALA A 970 83.32 -13.60 -4.15
N GLY A 971 82.76 -13.29 -5.33
CA GLY A 971 81.33 -13.49 -5.59
C GLY A 971 80.87 -14.95 -5.41
N PRO A 972 79.55 -15.21 -5.35
CA PRO A 972 79.04 -16.52 -4.94
C PRO A 972 79.54 -17.65 -5.84
N GLY A 973 79.91 -18.78 -5.23
CA GLY A 973 80.38 -19.98 -5.93
C GLY A 973 79.27 -20.70 -6.69
N THR A 974 79.62 -21.66 -7.56
CA THR A 974 78.64 -22.41 -8.36
C THR A 974 77.62 -23.16 -7.50
N ALA A 975 78.03 -23.73 -6.36
CA ALA A 975 77.13 -24.39 -5.41
C ALA A 975 76.11 -23.42 -4.78
N GLU A 976 76.55 -22.22 -4.38
CA GLU A 976 75.68 -21.20 -3.78
C GLU A 976 74.67 -20.66 -4.79
N ARG A 977 75.11 -20.42 -6.03
CA ARG A 977 74.21 -20.00 -7.12
C ARG A 977 73.20 -21.08 -7.48
N ARG A 978 73.60 -22.36 -7.46
CA ARG A 978 72.70 -23.50 -7.66
C ARG A 978 71.64 -23.56 -6.56
N ASP A 979 72.04 -23.43 -5.30
CA ASP A 979 71.11 -23.51 -4.17
C ASP A 979 70.13 -22.33 -4.16
N ALA A 980 70.58 -21.13 -4.57
CA ALA A 980 69.72 -19.95 -4.71
C ALA A 980 68.61 -20.13 -5.76
N ILE A 981 68.94 -20.66 -6.95
CA ILE A 981 67.91 -20.92 -7.98
C ILE A 981 66.99 -22.07 -7.59
N VAL A 982 67.51 -23.13 -6.97
CA VAL A 982 66.69 -24.25 -6.45
C VAL A 982 65.69 -23.74 -5.41
N ALA A 983 66.14 -22.91 -4.46
CA ALA A 983 65.27 -22.31 -3.45
C ALA A 983 64.22 -21.37 -4.07
N ALA A 984 64.59 -20.55 -5.06
CA ALA A 984 63.67 -19.64 -5.74
C ALA A 984 62.58 -20.40 -6.53
N LEU A 985 62.93 -21.51 -7.18
CA LEU A 985 61.95 -22.35 -7.89
C LEU A 985 61.02 -23.08 -6.92
N ALA A 986 61.55 -23.60 -5.80
CA ALA A 986 60.75 -24.24 -4.76
C ALA A 986 59.71 -23.28 -4.14
N ASP A 987 60.12 -22.04 -3.83
CA ASP A 987 59.24 -21.01 -3.29
C ASP A 987 58.12 -20.62 -4.28
N ARG A 988 58.44 -20.47 -5.56
CA ARG A 988 57.45 -20.18 -6.61
C ARG A 988 56.47 -21.34 -6.82
N LEU A 989 56.95 -22.58 -6.79
CA LEU A 989 56.12 -23.80 -6.87
C LEU A 989 55.16 -23.89 -5.68
N GLN A 990 55.65 -23.65 -4.47
CA GLN A 990 54.83 -23.65 -3.25
C GLN A 990 53.79 -22.52 -3.27
N THR A 991 54.19 -21.33 -3.66
CA THR A 991 53.29 -20.17 -3.79
C THR A 991 52.19 -20.45 -4.80
N ALA A 992 52.53 -20.95 -5.99
CA ALA A 992 51.55 -21.29 -7.01
C ALA A 992 50.57 -22.41 -6.57
N ALA A 993 51.03 -23.39 -5.79
CA ALA A 993 50.18 -24.45 -5.24
C ALA A 993 49.21 -23.97 -4.15
N SER A 994 49.53 -22.86 -3.47
CA SER A 994 48.70 -22.28 -2.40
C SER A 994 47.61 -21.31 -2.87
N LEU A 995 47.67 -20.86 -4.12
CA LEU A 995 46.73 -19.89 -4.67
C LEU A 995 45.35 -20.53 -4.96
N PRO A 996 44.24 -19.81 -4.71
CA PRO A 996 42.91 -20.31 -5.05
C PRO A 996 42.75 -20.42 -6.58
N PRO A 997 41.84 -21.28 -7.08
CA PRO A 997 41.59 -21.43 -8.52
C PRO A 997 41.20 -20.14 -9.27
N ALA A 998 40.75 -19.10 -8.56
CA ALA A 998 40.47 -17.79 -9.14
C ALA A 998 41.74 -17.02 -9.54
N ASP A 999 42.89 -17.34 -8.95
CA ASP A 999 44.16 -16.61 -9.06
C ASP A 999 45.16 -17.26 -10.04
N VAL A 1000 44.67 -18.07 -10.99
CA VAL A 1000 45.52 -18.83 -11.93
C VAL A 1000 46.52 -17.95 -12.70
N ARG A 1001 46.14 -16.72 -13.06
CA ARG A 1001 47.04 -15.76 -13.74
C ARG A 1001 48.20 -15.32 -12.85
N ARG A 1002 47.93 -15.08 -11.56
CA ARG A 1002 48.96 -14.79 -10.56
C ARG A 1002 49.91 -15.98 -10.40
N GLY A 1003 49.38 -17.20 -10.39
CA GLY A 1003 50.18 -18.43 -10.38
C GLY A 1003 51.12 -18.55 -11.58
N LEU A 1004 50.60 -18.30 -12.80
CA LEU A 1004 51.38 -18.29 -14.04
C LEU A 1004 52.51 -17.25 -14.03
N ARG A 1005 52.23 -16.01 -13.59
CA ARG A 1005 53.24 -14.94 -13.45
C ARG A 1005 54.33 -15.30 -12.44
N THR A 1006 53.93 -15.85 -11.30
CA THR A 1006 54.82 -16.24 -10.20
C THR A 1006 55.79 -17.31 -10.65
N LEU A 1007 55.31 -18.36 -11.32
CA LEU A 1007 56.16 -19.44 -11.85
C LEU A 1007 57.08 -18.96 -12.97
N ALA A 1008 56.60 -18.11 -13.87
CA ALA A 1008 57.42 -17.55 -14.96
C ALA A 1008 58.45 -16.51 -14.47
N GLY A 1009 58.38 -16.07 -13.21
CA GLY A 1009 59.29 -15.07 -12.66
C GLY A 1009 59.12 -13.67 -13.24
N ARG A 1010 58.00 -13.38 -13.89
CA ARG A 1010 57.73 -12.09 -14.55
C ARG A 1010 56.36 -11.55 -14.10
N PRO A 1011 56.33 -10.64 -13.11
CA PRO A 1011 55.07 -10.15 -12.53
C PRO A 1011 54.25 -9.28 -13.49
N GLU A 1012 54.86 -8.73 -14.54
CA GLU A 1012 54.21 -7.82 -15.49
C GLU A 1012 53.56 -8.53 -16.70
N LEU A 1013 53.55 -9.87 -16.74
CA LEU A 1013 52.96 -10.60 -17.86
C LEU A 1013 51.41 -10.42 -17.88
N PRO A 1014 50.80 -10.04 -19.01
CA PRO A 1014 49.34 -9.90 -19.11
C PRO A 1014 48.57 -11.23 -19.04
N VAL A 1015 49.22 -12.35 -19.39
CA VAL A 1015 48.67 -13.72 -19.35
C VAL A 1015 47.30 -13.80 -20.02
N LEU A 1016 47.28 -13.72 -21.35
CA LEU A 1016 46.05 -13.72 -22.14
C LEU A 1016 45.50 -15.14 -22.36
N PRO A 1017 44.20 -15.41 -22.12
CA PRO A 1017 43.56 -16.68 -22.47
C PRO A 1017 43.44 -16.85 -23.99
N ILE A 1018 43.67 -18.08 -24.46
CA ILE A 1018 43.52 -18.48 -25.85
C ILE A 1018 42.26 -19.31 -25.98
N VAL A 1019 41.22 -18.74 -26.57
CA VAL A 1019 39.89 -19.35 -26.67
C VAL A 1019 39.51 -19.70 -28.11
N PRO A 1020 38.66 -20.71 -28.33
CA PRO A 1020 38.08 -20.97 -29.65
C PRO A 1020 37.31 -19.74 -30.15
N ARG A 1021 37.47 -19.37 -31.43
CA ARG A 1021 36.72 -18.24 -31.99
C ARG A 1021 35.20 -18.46 -31.97
N ALA A 1022 34.77 -19.72 -31.98
CA ALA A 1022 33.36 -20.12 -31.96
C ALA A 1022 32.61 -19.78 -30.65
N VAL A 1023 33.32 -19.52 -29.54
CA VAL A 1023 32.69 -19.11 -28.27
C VAL A 1023 32.57 -17.59 -28.12
N LEU A 1024 33.01 -16.83 -29.13
CA LEU A 1024 32.90 -15.37 -29.17
C LEU A 1024 31.69 -14.94 -30.01
N PRO A 1025 31.10 -13.78 -29.73
CA PRO A 1025 29.97 -13.27 -30.52
C PRO A 1025 30.43 -12.92 -31.94
N VAL A 1026 29.47 -12.83 -32.87
CA VAL A 1026 29.75 -12.42 -34.26
C VAL A 1026 30.19 -10.95 -34.29
N LEU A 1027 31.51 -10.73 -34.33
CA LEU A 1027 32.16 -9.42 -34.41
C LEU A 1027 32.20 -8.92 -35.87
N ARG A 1028 31.54 -7.79 -36.14
CA ARG A 1028 31.49 -7.14 -37.47
C ARG A 1028 32.45 -5.97 -37.53
N LEU A 1029 33.32 -5.93 -38.54
CA LEU A 1029 34.30 -4.86 -38.74
C LEU A 1029 33.60 -3.49 -38.92
N ARG A 1030 34.08 -2.45 -38.22
CA ARG A 1030 33.56 -1.07 -38.30
C ARG A 1030 34.72 -0.05 -38.34
N PRO A 1031 35.23 0.32 -39.53
CA PRO A 1031 36.39 1.21 -39.68
C PRO A 1031 36.23 2.62 -39.09
N GLY A 1032 35.00 3.10 -38.83
CA GLY A 1032 34.72 4.42 -38.26
C GLY A 1032 34.63 4.47 -36.72
N LEU A 1033 34.77 3.32 -36.04
CA LEU A 1033 34.50 3.22 -34.60
C LEU A 1033 35.43 4.08 -33.75
N ASP A 1034 36.67 4.30 -34.20
CA ASP A 1034 37.68 5.04 -33.44
C ASP A 1034 37.22 6.51 -33.25
N ARG A 1035 36.79 7.18 -34.31
CA ARG A 1035 36.25 8.57 -34.26
C ARG A 1035 34.89 8.68 -33.58
N GLU A 1036 34.03 7.69 -33.78
CA GLU A 1036 32.63 7.75 -33.34
C GLU A 1036 32.45 7.34 -31.86
N TRP A 1037 33.42 6.61 -31.30
CA TRP A 1037 33.29 6.02 -29.97
C TRP A 1037 34.58 6.10 -29.15
N LEU A 1038 35.73 5.66 -29.68
CA LEU A 1038 36.97 5.58 -28.90
C LEU A 1038 37.44 6.96 -28.42
N GLU A 1039 37.45 7.96 -29.32
CA GLU A 1039 37.84 9.35 -29.00
C GLU A 1039 37.00 9.97 -27.87
N ILE A 1040 35.71 9.61 -27.78
CA ILE A 1040 34.78 10.14 -26.78
C ILE A 1040 35.02 9.48 -25.42
N VAL A 1041 35.16 8.15 -25.42
CA VAL A 1041 35.23 7.37 -24.17
C VAL A 1041 36.64 7.40 -23.56
N ALA A 1042 37.68 7.51 -24.38
CA ALA A 1042 39.07 7.59 -23.94
C ALA A 1042 39.32 8.77 -22.99
N ALA A 1043 38.61 9.90 -23.16
CA ALA A 1043 38.71 11.07 -22.29
C ALA A 1043 38.40 10.79 -20.81
N VAL A 1044 37.63 9.74 -20.51
CA VAL A 1044 37.22 9.38 -19.14
C VAL A 1044 37.66 7.97 -18.73
N ARG A 1045 38.34 7.21 -19.61
CA ARG A 1045 38.76 5.81 -19.36
C ARG A 1045 40.25 5.60 -19.66
N PRO A 1046 41.11 5.50 -18.63
CA PRO A 1046 42.57 5.45 -18.79
C PRO A 1046 43.10 4.35 -19.71
N ARG A 1047 42.55 3.13 -19.66
CA ARG A 1047 43.02 2.00 -20.51
C ARG A 1047 42.63 2.15 -21.97
N LEU A 1048 41.48 2.77 -22.25
CA LEU A 1048 41.06 3.09 -23.61
C LEU A 1048 41.86 4.27 -24.18
N ALA A 1049 42.28 5.22 -23.35
CA ALA A 1049 43.22 6.27 -23.76
C ALA A 1049 44.58 5.69 -24.20
N ALA A 1050 45.08 4.64 -23.55
CA ALA A 1050 46.31 3.97 -23.98
C ALA A 1050 46.15 3.26 -25.34
N LEU A 1051 44.97 2.68 -25.61
CA LEU A 1051 44.63 2.10 -26.90
C LEU A 1051 44.54 3.18 -27.99
N GLU A 1052 43.88 4.30 -27.71
CA GLU A 1052 43.76 5.43 -28.62
C GLU A 1052 45.14 6.01 -28.96
N ALA A 1053 45.99 6.23 -27.96
CA ALA A 1053 47.36 6.73 -28.16
C ALA A 1053 48.17 5.81 -29.09
N ARG A 1054 48.00 4.47 -28.98
CA ARG A 1054 48.61 3.51 -29.91
C ARG A 1054 48.05 3.66 -31.33
N GLN A 1055 46.73 3.78 -31.48
CA GLN A 1055 46.08 3.92 -32.79
C GLN A 1055 46.47 5.22 -33.51
N LEU A 1056 46.87 6.26 -32.76
CA LEU A 1056 47.37 7.53 -33.29
C LEU A 1056 48.86 7.52 -33.65
N ASP A 1057 49.64 6.56 -33.14
CA ASP A 1057 51.06 6.44 -33.48
C ASP A 1057 51.25 5.89 -34.90
N ALA A 1058 51.66 6.77 -35.82
CA ALA A 1058 51.90 6.44 -37.21
C ALA A 1058 53.01 5.40 -37.44
N ALA A 1059 53.87 5.14 -36.43
CA ALA A 1059 54.89 4.09 -36.50
C ALA A 1059 54.32 2.68 -36.24
N GLN A 1060 53.10 2.58 -35.70
CA GLN A 1060 52.43 1.31 -35.39
C GLN A 1060 51.36 1.00 -36.44
N PRO A 1061 51.19 -0.29 -36.83
CA PRO A 1061 50.09 -0.68 -37.69
C PRO A 1061 48.74 -0.51 -36.97
N ALA A 1062 47.80 0.17 -37.62
CA ALA A 1062 46.46 0.39 -37.10
C ALA A 1062 45.75 -0.94 -36.85
N TRP A 1063 45.16 -1.07 -35.66
CA TRP A 1063 44.34 -2.21 -35.31
C TRP A 1063 42.95 -2.07 -35.92
N PRO A 1064 42.43 -3.11 -36.61
CA PRO A 1064 41.04 -3.10 -37.03
C PRO A 1064 40.13 -3.09 -35.80
N SER A 1065 38.93 -2.55 -35.99
CA SER A 1065 37.90 -2.45 -34.95
C SER A 1065 36.62 -3.14 -35.40
N ALA A 1066 35.92 -3.77 -34.45
CA ALA A 1066 34.71 -4.52 -34.69
C ALA A 1066 33.71 -4.39 -33.54
N ILE A 1067 32.46 -4.71 -33.82
CA ILE A 1067 31.36 -4.64 -32.86
C ILE A 1067 30.48 -5.89 -32.92
N ALA A 1068 30.00 -6.31 -31.76
CA ALA A 1068 28.84 -7.18 -31.63
C ALA A 1068 27.78 -6.47 -30.78
N ALA A 1069 26.60 -6.27 -31.36
CA ALA A 1069 25.41 -5.74 -30.70
C ALA A 1069 24.17 -6.58 -31.10
N PRO A 1070 23.08 -6.53 -30.31
CA PRO A 1070 21.86 -7.29 -30.59
C PRO A 1070 21.29 -7.04 -32.00
N GLY A 1071 20.67 -8.07 -32.60
CA GLY A 1071 20.07 -7.98 -33.93
C GLY A 1071 21.06 -7.74 -35.08
N GLY A 1072 22.36 -7.91 -34.81
CA GLY A 1072 23.43 -7.67 -35.77
C GLY A 1072 23.70 -6.19 -36.05
N SER A 1073 23.24 -5.30 -35.17
CA SER A 1073 23.51 -3.87 -35.27
C SER A 1073 25.02 -3.59 -35.17
N THR A 1074 25.45 -2.55 -35.86
CA THR A 1074 26.81 -2.03 -35.73
C THR A 1074 26.91 -0.85 -34.77
N ASP A 1075 25.80 -0.33 -34.23
CA ASP A 1075 25.75 0.86 -33.36
C ASP A 1075 26.42 0.61 -31.98
N PRO A 1076 27.48 1.37 -31.61
CA PRO A 1076 28.13 1.22 -30.31
C PRO A 1076 27.25 1.61 -29.11
N TRP A 1077 26.14 2.32 -29.33
CA TRP A 1077 25.21 2.76 -28.28
C TRP A 1077 23.85 2.05 -28.35
N HIS A 1078 23.84 0.78 -28.75
CA HIS A 1078 22.62 0.03 -29.00
C HIS A 1078 21.77 -0.19 -27.73
N ALA A 1079 20.53 0.31 -27.72
CA ALA A 1079 19.67 0.30 -26.52
C ALA A 1079 19.16 -1.09 -26.09
N ALA A 1080 19.10 -2.08 -26.98
CA ALA A 1080 18.37 -3.34 -26.73
C ALA A 1080 19.17 -4.46 -26.04
N GLY A 1081 20.41 -4.21 -25.61
CA GLY A 1081 21.22 -5.25 -24.96
C GLY A 1081 22.71 -4.95 -24.99
N PRO A 1082 23.52 -5.85 -24.42
CA PRO A 1082 24.93 -5.60 -24.18
C PRO A 1082 25.72 -5.47 -25.48
N VAL A 1083 26.68 -4.56 -25.49
CA VAL A 1083 27.52 -4.24 -26.64
C VAL A 1083 28.96 -4.65 -26.34
N VAL A 1084 29.57 -5.38 -27.27
CA VAL A 1084 30.98 -5.77 -27.22
C VAL A 1084 31.70 -5.04 -28.35
N LEU A 1085 32.75 -4.30 -27.99
CA LEU A 1085 33.62 -3.59 -28.92
C LEU A 1085 34.98 -4.24 -28.87
N ALA A 1086 35.52 -4.59 -30.02
CA ALA A 1086 36.73 -5.38 -30.12
C ALA A 1086 37.75 -4.68 -31.02
N TYR A 1087 39.02 -4.74 -30.63
CA TYR A 1087 40.14 -4.16 -31.37
C TYR A 1087 41.25 -5.19 -31.55
N GLY A 1088 42.02 -5.09 -32.63
CA GLY A 1088 43.28 -5.81 -32.76
C GLY A 1088 43.37 -6.76 -33.97
N PRO A 1089 44.60 -7.16 -34.34
CA PRO A 1089 44.87 -7.96 -35.54
C PRO A 1089 44.23 -9.35 -35.52
N GLY A 1090 43.80 -9.85 -34.36
CA GLY A 1090 43.06 -11.11 -34.25
C GLY A 1090 41.66 -11.04 -34.87
N LEU A 1091 41.13 -9.85 -35.17
CA LEU A 1091 39.83 -9.70 -35.83
C LEU A 1091 39.87 -10.12 -37.30
N SER A 1092 40.98 -9.85 -37.99
CA SER A 1092 41.22 -10.17 -39.41
C SER A 1092 41.98 -11.49 -39.61
N SER A 1093 42.39 -12.16 -38.54
CA SER A 1093 43.04 -13.49 -38.60
C SER A 1093 42.02 -14.62 -38.74
N PHE A 1094 42.26 -15.56 -39.66
CA PHE A 1094 41.38 -16.71 -39.96
C PHE A 1094 41.64 -17.96 -39.09
N GLY A 1095 42.36 -17.81 -37.98
CA GLY A 1095 42.63 -18.92 -37.04
C GLY A 1095 41.38 -19.41 -36.29
N SER A 1096 41.34 -20.69 -35.94
CA SER A 1096 40.26 -21.29 -35.12
C SER A 1096 40.31 -20.88 -33.64
N LYS A 1097 41.44 -20.30 -33.19
CA LYS A 1097 41.66 -19.78 -31.84
C LYS A 1097 42.17 -18.34 -31.89
N VAL A 1098 41.86 -17.56 -30.85
CA VAL A 1098 42.32 -16.18 -30.67
C VAL A 1098 42.72 -15.95 -29.22
N ALA A 1099 43.71 -15.09 -28.99
CA ALA A 1099 44.02 -14.59 -27.66
C ALA A 1099 43.11 -13.40 -27.34
N LEU A 1100 42.51 -13.41 -26.15
CA LEU A 1100 41.46 -12.48 -25.75
C LEU A 1100 41.85 -11.70 -24.49
N ALA A 1101 41.70 -10.38 -24.52
CA ALA A 1101 41.84 -9.53 -23.34
C ALA A 1101 40.61 -8.62 -23.20
N ALA A 1102 40.09 -8.46 -21.98
CA ALA A 1102 39.13 -7.41 -21.68
C ALA A 1102 39.89 -6.18 -21.17
N ILE A 1103 39.69 -5.03 -21.84
CA ILE A 1103 40.30 -3.76 -21.49
C ILE A 1103 39.51 -3.11 -20.36
N ASP A 1104 38.20 -2.99 -20.55
CA ASP A 1104 37.27 -2.31 -19.65
C ASP A 1104 35.82 -2.78 -19.90
N GLY A 1105 34.92 -2.54 -18.94
CA GLY A 1105 33.49 -2.78 -19.10
C GLY A 1105 32.66 -2.07 -18.03
N TRP A 1106 31.56 -1.43 -18.46
CA TRP A 1106 30.69 -0.63 -17.59
C TRP A 1106 29.24 -0.67 -18.07
N SER A 1107 28.34 -0.13 -17.25
CA SER A 1107 26.95 0.12 -17.63
C SER A 1107 26.78 1.59 -18.00
N GLU A 1108 26.13 1.85 -19.14
CA GLU A 1108 25.79 3.17 -19.63
C GLU A 1108 24.27 3.33 -19.69
N SER A 1109 23.78 4.55 -19.53
CA SER A 1109 22.35 4.86 -19.65
C SER A 1109 22.07 5.47 -21.02
N VAL A 1110 21.45 4.70 -21.92
CA VAL A 1110 21.08 5.17 -23.27
C VAL A 1110 19.70 5.84 -23.19
N PRO A 1111 19.59 7.17 -23.42
CA PRO A 1111 18.31 7.86 -23.38
C PRO A 1111 17.31 7.26 -24.37
N SER A 1112 16.06 7.14 -23.96
CA SER A 1112 15.00 6.69 -24.85
C SER A 1112 14.75 7.70 -25.98
N ARG A 1113 14.46 7.21 -27.18
CA ARG A 1113 14.02 8.06 -28.31
C ARG A 1113 12.57 8.51 -28.19
N ARG A 1114 11.80 7.89 -27.28
CA ARG A 1114 10.40 8.20 -27.00
C ARG A 1114 10.23 8.30 -25.49
N HIS A 1115 9.57 9.34 -25.01
CA HIS A 1115 9.24 9.48 -23.60
C HIS A 1115 7.74 9.42 -23.44
N THR A 1116 7.27 8.61 -22.50
CA THR A 1116 5.86 8.66 -22.09
C THR A 1116 5.65 9.90 -21.25
N THR A 1117 4.86 10.84 -21.76
CA THR A 1117 4.41 11.99 -21.00
C THR A 1117 3.03 11.73 -20.40
N THR A 1118 2.64 12.56 -19.44
CA THR A 1118 1.34 12.43 -18.78
C THR A 1118 0.56 13.72 -18.90
N ALA A 1119 -0.75 13.63 -19.11
CA ALA A 1119 -1.64 14.78 -19.08
C ALA A 1119 -2.54 14.72 -17.84
N ALA A 1120 -2.67 15.86 -17.16
CA ALA A 1120 -3.68 16.08 -16.15
C ALA A 1120 -4.82 16.93 -16.72
N PHE A 1121 -6.04 16.62 -16.32
CA PHE A 1121 -7.25 17.32 -16.76
C PHE A 1121 -8.06 17.71 -15.54
N GLY A 1122 -8.31 19.00 -15.36
CA GLY A 1122 -9.18 19.47 -14.28
C GLY A 1122 -10.63 19.18 -14.62
N PHE A 1123 -11.26 18.24 -13.91
CA PHE A 1123 -12.63 17.81 -14.15
C PHE A 1123 -13.40 17.76 -12.84
N ASN A 1124 -14.51 18.48 -12.77
CA ASN A 1124 -15.45 18.39 -11.65
C ASN A 1124 -16.38 17.19 -11.88
N ALA A 1125 -15.94 16.02 -11.42
CA ALA A 1125 -16.67 14.78 -11.61
C ALA A 1125 -17.96 14.73 -10.77
N PRO A 1126 -19.02 14.05 -11.26
CA PRO A 1126 -20.14 13.66 -10.42
C PRO A 1126 -19.62 12.88 -9.20
N LYS A 1127 -19.85 13.40 -7.99
CA LYS A 1127 -19.30 12.83 -6.74
C LYS A 1127 -20.13 11.66 -6.20
N SER A 1128 -21.25 11.32 -6.81
CA SER A 1128 -22.11 10.21 -6.39
C SER A 1128 -21.51 8.88 -6.83
N ARG A 1129 -21.10 8.05 -5.88
CA ARG A 1129 -20.71 6.65 -6.07
C ARG A 1129 -21.59 5.78 -5.19
N ALA A 1130 -21.90 4.56 -5.62
CA ALA A 1130 -22.51 3.60 -4.70
C ALA A 1130 -21.55 3.37 -3.51
N PRO A 1131 -22.08 3.01 -2.32
CA PRO A 1131 -21.22 2.63 -1.21
C PRO A 1131 -20.30 1.49 -1.63
N GLN A 1132 -19.05 1.56 -1.21
CA GLN A 1132 -18.05 0.50 -1.39
C GLN A 1132 -18.41 -0.70 -0.50
N ALA A 1133 -19.49 -1.40 -0.85
CA ALA A 1133 -20.00 -2.56 -0.16
C ALA A 1133 -20.52 -3.59 -1.16
N VAL A 1134 -20.31 -4.86 -0.85
CA VAL A 1134 -20.98 -5.97 -1.53
C VAL A 1134 -22.16 -6.38 -0.65
N LEU A 1135 -23.37 -6.31 -1.21
CA LEU A 1135 -24.58 -6.69 -0.48
C LEU A 1135 -24.85 -8.17 -0.71
N VAL A 1136 -25.00 -8.92 0.38
CA VAL A 1136 -25.47 -10.30 0.35
C VAL A 1136 -26.97 -10.25 0.62
N ALA A 1137 -27.76 -10.17 -0.45
CA ALA A 1137 -29.21 -10.05 -0.36
C ALA A 1137 -29.83 -11.39 0.07
N VAL A 1138 -30.24 -11.43 1.33
CA VAL A 1138 -30.90 -12.55 1.97
C VAL A 1138 -32.41 -12.44 1.70
N PRO A 1139 -33.06 -13.49 1.20
CA PRO A 1139 -34.49 -13.43 0.89
C PRO A 1139 -35.35 -13.31 2.17
N PRO A 1140 -36.33 -12.38 2.20
CA PRO A 1140 -37.25 -12.23 3.32
C PRO A 1140 -38.27 -13.38 3.38
N ASP A 1141 -38.57 -14.03 2.25
CA ASP A 1141 -39.38 -15.23 2.10
C ASP A 1141 -38.51 -16.37 1.55
N LEU A 1142 -38.33 -17.44 2.32
CA LEU A 1142 -37.51 -18.59 1.91
C LEU A 1142 -38.20 -19.51 0.88
N THR A 1143 -39.48 -19.31 0.61
CA THR A 1143 -40.23 -20.13 -0.34
C THR A 1143 -40.06 -19.65 -1.79
N GLN A 1144 -39.60 -18.41 -1.97
CA GLN A 1144 -39.48 -17.75 -3.27
C GLN A 1144 -38.07 -17.18 -3.48
N ARG A 1145 -37.67 -17.03 -4.74
CA ARG A 1145 -36.45 -16.30 -5.11
C ARG A 1145 -36.78 -14.81 -5.23
N LEU A 1146 -35.84 -13.94 -4.86
CA LEU A 1146 -35.97 -12.49 -5.06
C LEU A 1146 -36.05 -12.16 -6.55
N ASP A 1147 -37.03 -11.34 -6.93
CA ASP A 1147 -37.06 -10.66 -8.23
C ASP A 1147 -36.49 -9.24 -8.11
N ASN A 1148 -36.39 -8.51 -9.23
CA ASN A 1148 -35.87 -7.13 -9.21
C ASN A 1148 -36.71 -6.17 -8.34
N ALA A 1149 -38.01 -6.42 -8.17
CA ALA A 1149 -38.87 -5.61 -7.33
C ALA A 1149 -38.60 -5.86 -5.83
N GLY A 1150 -38.43 -7.12 -5.42
CA GLY A 1150 -37.98 -7.48 -4.09
C GLY A 1150 -36.55 -7.02 -3.81
N LEU A 1151 -35.68 -7.03 -4.82
CA LEU A 1151 -34.33 -6.48 -4.71
C LEU A 1151 -34.34 -4.97 -4.48
N LEU A 1152 -35.26 -4.24 -5.12
CA LEU A 1152 -35.46 -2.81 -4.87
C LEU A 1152 -35.79 -2.55 -3.40
N ASP A 1153 -36.63 -3.38 -2.77
CA ASP A 1153 -36.90 -3.26 -1.32
C ASP A 1153 -35.63 -3.46 -0.49
N VAL A 1154 -34.83 -4.49 -0.79
CA VAL A 1154 -33.55 -4.74 -0.10
C VAL A 1154 -32.62 -3.52 -0.22
N VAL A 1155 -32.46 -2.96 -1.42
CA VAL A 1155 -31.58 -1.81 -1.67
C VAL A 1155 -32.10 -0.54 -0.98
N LEU A 1156 -33.41 -0.30 -0.99
CA LEU A 1156 -34.01 0.87 -0.33
C LEU A 1156 -33.92 0.79 1.19
N GLU A 1157 -34.15 -0.38 1.79
CA GLU A 1157 -33.98 -0.58 3.22
C GLU A 1157 -32.50 -0.47 3.63
N THR A 1158 -31.58 -0.94 2.78
CA THR A 1158 -30.13 -0.77 2.99
C THR A 1158 -29.72 0.70 2.90
N ARG A 1159 -30.22 1.43 1.90
CA ARG A 1159 -30.03 2.88 1.78
C ARG A 1159 -30.55 3.61 3.02
N GLU A 1160 -31.73 3.26 3.50
CA GLU A 1160 -32.31 3.84 4.72
C GLU A 1160 -31.42 3.55 5.95
N MET A 1161 -30.91 2.32 6.08
CA MET A 1161 -29.97 1.94 7.14
C MET A 1161 -28.64 2.71 7.04
N ALA A 1162 -28.13 2.93 5.83
CA ALA A 1162 -26.93 3.75 5.60
C ALA A 1162 -27.14 5.21 6.04
N HIS A 1163 -28.33 5.77 5.82
CA HIS A 1163 -28.70 7.10 6.34
C HIS A 1163 -28.89 7.09 7.87
N ALA A 1164 -29.44 6.02 8.45
CA ALA A 1164 -29.55 5.88 9.91
C ALA A 1164 -28.18 5.78 10.60
N ARG A 1165 -27.20 5.14 9.96
CA ARG A 1165 -25.80 5.04 10.40
C ARG A 1165 -25.01 6.35 10.29
N ALA A 1166 -25.46 7.29 9.46
CA ALA A 1166 -24.72 8.50 9.18
C ALA A 1166 -24.55 9.36 10.44
N PRO A 1167 -23.32 9.76 10.80
CA PRO A 1167 -23.10 10.62 11.95
C PRO A 1167 -23.58 12.03 11.62
N ALA A 1168 -24.75 12.42 12.12
CA ALA A 1168 -25.10 13.83 12.23
C ALA A 1168 -24.37 14.41 13.45
N GLN A 1169 -23.92 15.67 13.35
CA GLN A 1169 -23.68 16.47 14.55
C GLN A 1169 -25.02 16.52 15.29
N ASN A 1170 -25.15 15.72 16.36
CA ASN A 1170 -26.36 15.65 17.15
C ASN A 1170 -26.68 17.05 17.69
N SER A 1171 -27.52 17.80 16.98
CA SER A 1171 -28.10 19.02 17.49
C SER A 1171 -28.94 18.61 18.70
N ALA A 1172 -28.76 19.35 19.79
CA ALA A 1172 -29.01 18.91 21.16
C ALA A 1172 -30.49 18.60 21.52
N GLY A 1173 -31.39 18.40 20.56
CA GLY A 1173 -32.84 18.34 20.79
C GLY A 1173 -33.67 17.30 20.03
N SER A 1174 -33.11 16.40 19.19
CA SER A 1174 -33.98 15.59 18.29
C SER A 1174 -33.62 14.10 18.13
N MET A 1175 -33.12 13.43 19.17
CA MET A 1175 -33.11 11.96 19.18
C MET A 1175 -34.29 11.48 20.01
N PRO A 1176 -35.51 11.35 19.44
CA PRO A 1176 -36.66 10.84 20.15
C PRO A 1176 -36.50 9.38 20.59
N HIS A 1177 -35.41 8.66 20.28
CA HIS A 1177 -35.31 7.19 20.34
C HIS A 1177 -34.01 6.60 20.93
N ALA A 1178 -33.34 7.26 21.88
CA ALA A 1178 -32.11 6.73 22.47
C ALA A 1178 -32.39 5.67 23.56
N MET A 1179 -31.65 4.55 23.57
CA MET A 1179 -31.63 3.62 24.70
C MET A 1179 -30.68 4.13 25.80
N SER A 1180 -31.01 3.86 27.07
CA SER A 1180 -30.69 4.71 28.23
C SER A 1180 -29.24 4.71 28.77
N THR A 1181 -28.21 4.68 27.94
CA THR A 1181 -26.85 4.82 28.46
C THR A 1181 -26.51 6.28 28.72
N ALA A 1182 -26.31 6.63 29.99
CA ALA A 1182 -25.91 7.96 30.48
C ALA A 1182 -24.51 8.42 30.03
N LEU A 1183 -23.93 7.84 28.98
CA LEU A 1183 -22.50 7.87 28.69
C LEU A 1183 -22.14 8.29 27.26
N VAL A 1184 -23.07 8.78 26.41
CA VAL A 1184 -22.71 9.03 25.01
C VAL A 1184 -23.03 10.43 24.50
N SER A 1185 -21.98 11.15 24.10
CA SER A 1185 -21.92 11.85 22.80
C SER A 1185 -20.46 12.15 22.42
N ALA A 1186 -20.10 11.86 21.17
CA ALA A 1186 -18.94 12.37 20.48
C ALA A 1186 -19.00 13.91 20.40
N ARG A 1187 -18.08 14.59 21.08
CA ARG A 1187 -17.77 16.01 20.86
C ARG A 1187 -16.32 16.22 21.27
N SER A 1188 -15.55 16.97 20.48
CA SER A 1188 -14.38 17.65 21.03
C SER A 1188 -14.83 18.49 22.22
N PRO A 1189 -14.05 18.57 23.31
CA PRO A 1189 -14.48 19.21 24.55
C PRO A 1189 -14.90 20.66 24.26
N LEU A 1190 -16.20 20.93 24.35
CA LEU A 1190 -16.66 22.30 24.44
C LEU A 1190 -16.42 22.75 25.87
N SER A 1191 -15.66 23.83 26.00
CA SER A 1191 -15.59 24.60 27.23
C SER A 1191 -17.00 24.80 27.77
N PHE A 1192 -17.23 24.34 29.00
CA PHE A 1192 -18.45 24.56 29.78
C PHE A 1192 -18.89 26.05 29.81
N LEU A 1193 -17.94 26.98 29.59
CA LEU A 1193 -18.17 28.41 29.56
C LEU A 1193 -18.81 28.94 28.26
N ALA A 1194 -18.85 28.16 27.17
CA ALA A 1194 -19.30 28.65 25.88
C ALA A 1194 -20.83 28.85 25.77
N ASN A 1195 -21.61 28.27 26.68
CA ASN A 1195 -23.08 28.37 26.71
C ASN A 1195 -23.63 28.78 28.07
N TRP A 1196 -22.80 29.31 28.97
CA TRP A 1196 -23.30 29.92 30.20
C TRP A 1196 -23.92 31.29 29.82
N PRO A 1197 -25.19 31.57 30.14
CA PRO A 1197 -25.73 32.90 29.92
C PRO A 1197 -24.92 33.89 30.77
N ALA A 1198 -24.59 35.05 30.18
CA ALA A 1198 -23.97 36.15 30.91
C ALA A 1198 -24.83 36.61 32.08
#